data_AF-A0AAU8MWY8-F1
#
_entry.id   AF-A0AAU8MWY8-F1
#
_cell.length_a   1.000
_cell.length_b   1.000
_cell.length_c   1.000
_cell.angle_alpha   90.00
_cell.angle_beta   90.00
_cell.angle_gamma   90.00
#
_symmetry.space_group_name_H-M   'P 1'
#
loop_
_entity.id
_entity.type
_entity.pdbx_description
1 polymer ?
#
loop_
_entity_poly.entity_id
_entity_poly.type
_entity_poly.pdbx_seq_one_letter_code
_entity_poly.pdbx_strand_id
1 'polypeptide(L)'
;MLAADYSIRVSRLLELILIKVCGDRSTLQTVHGRRLSWCPHHSAVLRRISAGSASGRHSRLSDARDGCRRMPAPMQDRILRGVTIAAFIGRGQLDRPVVAHHSRRRPIALHMHAAHCADQQLTAQLPSLFSGGNSRAAAGLPRVARKGRRFRARLLPYPPGTWRTHRMSIRLTGFLLSGFLLASGLSPAQAQNVSCTGIAEWNASTIYNAGSKLVYQGRLYQATTSIWNTPPTHCPSCGYYQDLGVCSAGGNQPPTVALTAPANGATFAAGANITVTADAADANGTVAQVQFFRGATSLGIDTTSPYSATWTNATAGSYAITAVATDNAGAATTSAAANITVNTATPDTIAPSVPTGLAATSVSPNSINLSWNASTDNAGGSGVAGYDVYRNGTLIGSPAGTTFSSTGLAASTAYTFRVRARDNAGNASAQGTQIIATTSAGGGDNTLPRHALVGYWHNFTNPSGPTLPISQVSNDFDVIVVAFGDDAGNGAVSFTVDPGAGTEAQFRADVAAARARGKKVVLSLGGQNGTVTLNNATQVANFVDSMEDLIRYYGFDGVDIDLESGAGVYHGAAVQANLVTAIKQLSTRIGPSFYLSMAPEHPYVQGGFAAYSGIWGAYLPIIDGLRQELDLIHVQYYNNGALYSPYSTSGLPEGSVDMLVGASLMLIEGFRTNNGTGVVFNGLRPDQVALGLPSGPSSANSGQASSTTIANALNCLTRLQSCGAIRPQQAYPTFRGVMTWSINWDRRDGFIFSRPVRATLNTLP
;
A
#
# COMPACT_ATOMS: atom_id res chain seq x y z
N MET A 1 18.95 -45.57 -33.07
CA MET A 1 17.91 -46.21 -32.23
C MET A 1 17.92 -45.58 -30.84
N LEU A 2 16.88 -45.87 -30.05
CA LEU A 2 16.62 -45.45 -28.65
C LEU A 2 17.86 -45.56 -27.71
N ALA A 3 18.03 -44.78 -26.63
CA ALA A 3 17.36 -43.55 -26.13
C ALA A 3 18.14 -42.95 -24.91
N ALA A 4 17.70 -41.76 -24.42
CA ALA A 4 17.96 -41.16 -23.08
C ALA A 4 19.41 -40.66 -22.76
N ASP A 5 19.68 -39.70 -21.85
CA ASP A 5 18.97 -38.57 -21.17
C ASP A 5 20.06 -37.75 -20.39
N TYR A 6 19.92 -36.52 -19.85
CA TYR A 6 18.81 -35.54 -19.67
C TYR A 6 19.45 -34.11 -19.62
N SER A 7 18.88 -33.07 -20.25
CA SER A 7 17.98 -32.02 -19.68
C SER A 7 18.55 -31.09 -18.57
N ILE A 8 18.43 -29.77 -18.80
CA ILE A 8 17.82 -28.80 -17.86
C ILE A 8 16.88 -27.86 -18.68
N ARG A 9 15.80 -27.42 -18.03
CA ARG A 9 14.62 -26.68 -18.55
C ARG A 9 14.97 -25.24 -18.98
N VAL A 10 14.37 -24.57 -19.98
CA VAL A 10 13.13 -24.70 -20.79
C VAL A 10 11.80 -24.46 -20.08
N SER A 11 11.14 -23.31 -20.37
CA SER A 11 9.67 -23.15 -20.58
C SER A 11 9.32 -21.70 -20.95
N ARG A 12 8.26 -21.34 -21.70
CA ARG A 12 7.33 -21.98 -22.67
C ARG A 12 6.37 -20.84 -23.18
N LEU A 13 5.68 -20.85 -24.33
CA LEU A 13 5.72 -21.60 -25.61
C LEU A 13 4.74 -20.90 -26.62
N LEU A 14 4.99 -20.95 -27.94
CA LEU A 14 4.08 -21.01 -29.14
C LEU A 14 2.75 -20.18 -29.23
N GLU A 15 2.07 -19.99 -30.37
CA GLU A 15 2.05 -20.58 -31.75
C GLU A 15 1.96 -19.42 -32.80
N LEU A 16 2.63 -19.42 -33.98
CA LEU A 16 2.27 -20.01 -35.31
C LEU A 16 0.97 -19.43 -35.95
N ILE A 17 0.84 -19.10 -37.26
CA ILE A 17 1.53 -19.60 -38.48
C ILE A 17 1.56 -18.56 -39.67
N LEU A 18 2.75 -18.33 -40.26
CA LEU A 18 3.07 -17.91 -41.67
C LEU A 18 2.50 -16.54 -42.20
N ILE A 19 2.69 -16.04 -43.47
CA ILE A 19 3.28 -16.62 -44.71
C ILE A 19 4.21 -15.69 -45.59
N LYS A 20 3.84 -15.31 -46.84
CA LYS A 20 4.72 -14.91 -48.01
C LYS A 20 3.85 -14.24 -49.15
N VAL A 21 4.30 -13.55 -50.23
CA VAL A 21 5.62 -13.10 -50.82
C VAL A 21 5.44 -12.00 -51.93
N CYS A 22 6.55 -11.38 -52.41
CA CYS A 22 6.73 -10.44 -53.55
C CYS A 22 6.17 -9.00 -53.43
N GLY A 23 6.75 -7.93 -54.02
CA GLY A 23 8.14 -7.69 -54.47
C GLY A 23 8.42 -7.54 -55.98
N ASP A 24 8.55 -6.30 -56.52
CA ASP A 24 9.41 -5.91 -57.67
C ASP A 24 9.65 -4.37 -57.75
N ARG A 25 10.29 -3.86 -58.82
CA ARG A 25 11.00 -2.55 -58.92
C ARG A 25 10.44 -1.52 -59.94
N SER A 26 10.75 -0.25 -59.64
CA SER A 26 11.20 0.85 -60.53
C SER A 26 10.45 1.28 -61.82
N THR A 27 9.96 2.53 -61.78
CA THR A 27 10.06 3.62 -62.80
C THR A 27 9.49 3.46 -64.22
N LEU A 28 8.54 4.33 -64.61
CA LEU A 28 8.81 5.50 -65.51
C LEU A 28 7.58 6.41 -65.78
N GLN A 29 7.88 7.63 -66.24
CA GLN A 29 7.04 8.61 -66.98
C GLN A 29 5.85 9.30 -66.28
N THR A 30 5.35 10.37 -66.96
CA THR A 30 4.86 11.59 -66.31
C THR A 30 3.76 12.31 -67.12
N VAL A 31 2.88 13.03 -66.41
CA VAL A 31 1.92 14.04 -66.93
C VAL A 31 0.89 13.58 -67.96
N HIS A 32 -0.35 13.33 -67.49
CA HIS A 32 -1.44 14.29 -67.75
C HIS A 32 -2.47 14.21 -66.61
N GLY A 33 -3.20 15.31 -66.38
CA GLY A 33 -3.89 15.53 -65.11
C GLY A 33 -5.42 15.39 -65.14
N ARG A 34 -5.97 14.92 -64.02
CA ARG A 34 -7.28 15.31 -63.44
C ARG A 34 -7.22 15.02 -61.94
N ARG A 35 -7.24 16.05 -61.08
CA ARG A 35 -7.38 15.86 -59.63
C ARG A 35 -8.86 15.86 -59.26
N LEU A 36 -9.31 14.79 -58.61
CA LEU A 36 -10.50 14.79 -57.77
C LEU A 36 -10.03 14.95 -56.31
N SER A 37 -10.68 15.85 -55.57
CA SER A 37 -10.40 16.06 -54.15
C SER A 37 -11.65 16.52 -53.41
N TRP A 38 -12.16 15.66 -52.54
CA TRP A 38 -13.17 15.89 -51.50
C TRP A 38 -12.67 15.13 -50.26
N CYS A 39 -12.92 15.50 -49.00
CA CYS A 39 -13.26 16.79 -48.38
C CYS A 39 -13.29 16.55 -46.85
N PRO A 40 -12.48 17.23 -46.02
CA PRO A 40 -12.81 17.46 -44.62
C PRO A 40 -13.54 18.80 -44.47
N HIS A 41 -14.59 18.86 -43.65
CA HIS A 41 -15.44 20.04 -43.53
C HIS A 41 -14.75 21.22 -42.82
N HIS A 42 -15.08 22.43 -43.27
CA HIS A 42 -14.44 23.68 -42.88
C HIS A 42 -15.29 24.49 -41.88
N SER A 43 -14.64 25.30 -41.04
CA SER A 43 -15.29 26.43 -40.36
C SER A 43 -15.35 27.67 -41.26
N ALA A 44 -16.28 28.58 -40.97
CA ALA A 44 -16.76 29.61 -41.89
C ALA A 44 -15.98 30.95 -41.90
N VAL A 45 -16.03 31.68 -43.01
CA VAL A 45 -15.62 33.10 -43.12
C VAL A 45 -16.58 33.91 -44.02
N LEU A 46 -17.39 34.76 -43.39
CA LEU A 46 -17.78 36.15 -43.72
C LEU A 46 -17.95 36.69 -45.17
N ARG A 47 -18.92 37.65 -45.29
CA ARG A 47 -19.15 38.68 -46.35
C ARG A 47 -19.89 38.20 -47.63
N ARG A 48 -20.72 39.02 -48.31
CA ARG A 48 -21.08 40.46 -48.16
C ARG A 48 -22.46 40.78 -48.80
N ILE A 49 -23.16 41.78 -48.24
CA ILE A 49 -24.16 42.71 -48.86
C ILE A 49 -25.25 42.14 -49.78
N SER A 50 -26.51 42.32 -49.35
CA SER A 50 -27.57 42.95 -50.16
C SER A 50 -28.44 43.81 -49.23
N ALA A 51 -29.22 44.75 -49.79
CA ALA A 51 -30.06 45.68 -49.01
C ALA A 51 -31.55 45.47 -49.31
N GLY A 52 -32.39 45.61 -48.28
CA GLY A 52 -33.86 45.55 -48.37
C GLY A 52 -34.47 46.45 -47.31
N SER A 53 -35.60 47.08 -47.63
CA SER A 53 -36.18 48.21 -46.88
C SER A 53 -37.56 47.91 -46.28
N ALA A 54 -38.12 48.91 -45.57
CA ALA A 54 -39.37 48.92 -44.79
C ALA A 54 -39.30 48.12 -43.47
N SER A 55 -39.62 48.64 -42.26
CA SER A 55 -40.51 49.71 -41.76
C SER A 55 -41.94 49.26 -41.43
N GLY A 56 -42.27 49.34 -40.14
CA GLY A 56 -43.60 49.04 -39.56
C GLY A 56 -43.59 49.31 -38.05
N ARG A 57 -44.70 49.81 -37.49
CA ARG A 57 -44.85 50.16 -36.06
C ARG A 57 -46.20 49.66 -35.52
N HIS A 58 -46.33 49.68 -34.18
CA HIS A 58 -47.59 49.67 -33.40
C HIS A 58 -48.33 48.31 -33.32
N SER A 59 -49.06 47.96 -32.24
CA SER A 59 -49.13 48.50 -30.85
C SER A 59 -50.03 47.63 -29.93
N ARG A 60 -50.11 48.01 -28.63
CA ARG A 60 -51.08 47.64 -27.56
C ARG A 60 -50.58 46.56 -26.59
N LEU A 61 -50.38 46.86 -25.29
CA LEU A 61 -51.31 47.18 -24.17
C LEU A 61 -51.97 45.90 -23.58
N SER A 62 -52.06 45.71 -22.25
CA SER A 62 -51.55 46.53 -21.13
C SER A 62 -51.32 45.71 -19.84
N ASP A 63 -50.65 46.35 -18.85
CA ASP A 63 -50.52 45.95 -17.44
C ASP A 63 -49.61 44.73 -17.16
N ALA A 64 -48.97 44.54 -15.98
CA ALA A 64 -48.72 45.40 -14.80
C ALA A 64 -47.53 44.78 -13.99
N ARG A 65 -46.81 45.45 -13.07
CA ARG A 65 -46.86 46.84 -12.55
C ARG A 65 -45.47 47.30 -12.03
N ASP A 66 -45.46 48.52 -11.47
CA ASP A 66 -44.52 49.19 -10.54
C ASP A 66 -43.27 48.44 -10.01
N GLY A 67 -42.13 49.14 -10.04
CA GLY A 67 -40.92 48.77 -9.30
C GLY A 67 -39.83 49.85 -9.31
N CYS A 68 -39.01 49.93 -8.24
CA CYS A 68 -37.79 50.76 -8.06
C CYS A 68 -37.17 50.45 -6.67
N ARG A 69 -35.89 50.72 -6.32
CA ARG A 69 -34.62 50.90 -7.08
C ARG A 69 -33.43 50.89 -6.07
N ARG A 70 -32.31 50.25 -6.45
CA ARG A 70 -30.89 50.52 -6.10
C ARG A 70 -30.39 50.72 -4.62
N MET A 71 -29.20 50.17 -4.38
CA MET A 71 -28.26 50.34 -3.23
C MET A 71 -27.46 51.69 -3.32
N PRO A 72 -26.40 52.00 -2.50
CA PRO A 72 -25.96 51.53 -1.15
C PRO A 72 -25.45 52.63 -0.13
N ALA A 73 -25.48 52.32 1.20
CA ALA A 73 -24.54 52.76 2.30
C ALA A 73 -24.33 54.28 2.59
N PRO A 74 -23.53 54.75 3.61
CA PRO A 74 -22.82 54.09 4.75
C PRO A 74 -22.93 54.78 6.17
N MET A 75 -22.12 54.32 7.16
CA MET A 75 -21.57 55.02 8.36
C MET A 75 -22.37 55.19 9.70
N GLN A 76 -21.69 55.72 10.74
CA GLN A 76 -21.92 55.56 12.21
C GLN A 76 -22.07 56.91 12.97
N ASP A 77 -22.60 56.94 14.22
CA ASP A 77 -21.87 57.31 15.47
C ASP A 77 -22.72 57.16 16.78
N ARG A 78 -22.24 57.63 17.95
CA ARG A 78 -22.68 57.35 19.34
C ARG A 78 -23.14 58.58 20.17
N ILE A 79 -23.98 58.38 21.18
CA ILE A 79 -24.38 59.35 22.25
C ILE A 79 -24.34 58.69 23.67
N LEU A 80 -24.56 59.41 24.78
CA LEU A 80 -24.22 59.03 26.18
C LEU A 80 -25.17 59.61 27.27
N ARG A 81 -25.01 59.17 28.54
CA ARG A 81 -25.60 59.62 29.85
C ARG A 81 -26.94 58.95 30.27
N GLY A 82 -27.28 58.75 31.57
CA GLY A 82 -26.51 58.87 32.83
C GLY A 82 -27.37 58.95 34.12
N VAL A 83 -26.73 59.00 35.32
CA VAL A 83 -27.27 59.26 36.70
C VAL A 83 -27.64 58.01 37.56
N THR A 84 -27.87 58.19 38.88
CA THR A 84 -27.59 57.28 40.03
C THR A 84 -28.44 57.65 41.28
N ILE A 85 -28.73 56.74 42.26
CA ILE A 85 -28.85 57.03 43.74
C ILE A 85 -29.02 55.77 44.67
N ALA A 86 -28.22 55.72 45.75
CA ALA A 86 -28.33 55.10 47.12
C ALA A 86 -28.89 53.67 47.42
N ALA A 87 -28.60 52.99 48.57
CA ALA A 87 -27.45 52.92 49.50
C ALA A 87 -27.71 51.89 50.66
N PHE A 88 -26.67 51.24 51.24
CA PHE A 88 -26.33 51.19 52.71
C PHE A 88 -25.26 50.14 53.12
N ILE A 89 -24.28 50.59 53.94
CA ILE A 89 -23.43 49.96 54.99
C ILE A 89 -23.09 48.44 54.96
N GLY A 90 -21.83 47.98 55.20
CA GLY A 90 -20.55 48.71 55.35
C GLY A 90 -19.44 48.04 56.18
N ARG A 91 -18.18 48.50 55.99
CA ARG A 91 -16.91 48.34 56.76
C ARG A 91 -16.34 46.90 56.98
N GLY A 92 -15.02 46.66 56.85
CA GLY A 92 -13.92 47.51 56.37
C GLY A 92 -12.52 46.93 56.68
N GLN A 93 -11.45 47.54 56.08
CA GLN A 93 -10.01 47.56 56.47
C GLN A 93 -9.26 46.22 56.72
N LEU A 94 -7.97 46.04 56.37
CA LEU A 94 -6.96 46.89 55.69
C LEU A 94 -5.86 46.01 55.02
N ASP A 95 -4.89 46.68 54.38
CA ASP A 95 -3.53 46.25 54.00
C ASP A 95 -3.26 45.23 52.85
N ARG A 96 -2.24 45.62 52.07
CA ARG A 96 -1.45 44.95 51.01
C ARG A 96 -0.02 45.54 51.12
N PRO A 97 1.06 44.98 50.55
CA PRO A 97 1.14 43.94 49.50
C PRO A 97 1.97 42.71 49.99
N VAL A 98 2.33 41.69 49.19
CA VAL A 98 3.31 41.68 48.08
C VAL A 98 3.07 40.48 47.15
N VAL A 99 3.33 40.67 45.84
CA VAL A 99 3.40 39.68 44.73
C VAL A 99 2.11 38.94 44.30
N ALA A 100 1.81 39.05 43.01
CA ALA A 100 0.80 38.31 42.24
C ALA A 100 1.17 36.81 42.13
N HIS A 101 0.27 35.82 42.19
CA HIS A 101 -0.89 35.55 41.31
C HIS A 101 -0.48 35.19 39.86
N HIS A 102 -1.07 34.20 39.16
CA HIS A 102 -2.12 33.21 39.49
C HIS A 102 -2.02 32.05 38.44
N SER A 103 -2.83 30.98 38.36
CA SER A 103 -4.10 30.51 38.97
C SER A 103 -4.15 28.97 38.85
N ARG A 104 -4.80 28.14 39.70
CA ARG A 104 -6.26 27.98 39.97
C ARG A 104 -7.07 27.60 38.70
N ARG A 105 -8.05 26.66 38.72
CA ARG A 105 -8.61 25.81 39.80
C ARG A 105 -9.41 24.60 39.26
N ARG A 106 -9.58 23.60 40.14
CA ARG A 106 -10.59 22.49 40.19
C ARG A 106 -12.04 23.02 40.42
N PRO A 107 -13.12 22.19 40.50
CA PRO A 107 -13.53 20.98 39.72
C PRO A 107 -15.09 20.79 39.58
N ILE A 108 -15.56 19.56 39.24
CA ILE A 108 -16.88 18.92 39.59
C ILE A 108 -18.15 19.46 38.87
N ALA A 109 -19.08 18.65 38.31
CA ALA A 109 -19.15 17.22 37.93
C ALA A 109 -20.30 17.04 36.87
N LEU A 110 -21.14 16.00 36.67
CA LEU A 110 -21.48 14.70 37.32
C LEU A 110 -22.30 13.79 36.33
N HIS A 111 -22.56 12.52 36.72
CA HIS A 111 -23.60 11.57 36.22
C HIS A 111 -23.44 10.89 34.82
N MET A 112 -23.79 9.60 34.61
CA MET A 112 -23.97 8.42 35.51
C MET A 112 -24.05 7.07 34.72
N HIS A 113 -23.88 5.93 35.42
CA HIS A 113 -23.97 4.48 35.00
C HIS A 113 -22.73 3.91 34.27
N ALA A 114 -22.12 2.75 34.57
CA ALA A 114 -22.44 1.46 35.28
C ALA A 114 -23.10 0.37 34.39
N ALA A 115 -22.80 -0.94 34.47
CA ALA A 115 -21.99 -1.78 35.41
C ALA A 115 -21.12 -2.84 34.61
N HIS A 116 -20.47 -3.91 35.12
CA HIS A 116 -20.74 -4.87 36.22
C HIS A 116 -19.47 -5.72 36.60
N CYS A 117 -19.42 -6.26 37.84
CA CYS A 117 -18.70 -7.41 38.48
C CYS A 117 -17.56 -8.21 37.76
N ALA A 118 -16.58 -8.90 38.40
CA ALA A 118 -16.10 -9.18 39.79
C ALA A 118 -14.82 -10.10 39.70
N ASP A 119 -14.09 -10.59 40.73
CA ASP A 119 -13.56 -10.09 42.02
C ASP A 119 -12.42 -11.08 42.49
N GLN A 120 -11.50 -10.65 43.38
CA GLN A 120 -10.48 -11.44 44.15
C GLN A 120 -9.33 -12.17 43.40
N GLN A 121 -8.22 -12.57 44.05
CA GLN A 121 -7.23 -11.80 44.85
C GLN A 121 -5.91 -12.61 45.04
N LEU A 122 -4.75 -11.95 44.92
CA LEU A 122 -3.39 -12.38 45.36
C LEU A 122 -2.86 -13.74 44.81
N THR A 123 -1.57 -14.12 44.89
CA THR A 123 -0.40 -13.57 45.62
C THR A 123 0.84 -13.55 44.71
N ALA A 124 1.85 -12.72 45.01
CA ALA A 124 3.10 -12.63 44.23
C ALA A 124 4.31 -13.21 44.97
N GLN A 125 5.31 -13.74 44.24
CA GLN A 125 6.70 -13.80 44.70
C GLN A 125 7.71 -13.91 43.54
N LEU A 126 8.84 -13.22 43.71
CA LEU A 126 10.13 -13.31 42.99
C LEU A 126 11.17 -13.71 44.07
N PRO A 127 12.35 -14.31 43.76
CA PRO A 127 13.27 -13.77 42.73
C PRO A 127 14.22 -14.76 42.00
N SER A 128 14.96 -14.20 41.01
CA SER A 128 16.35 -14.48 40.58
C SER A 128 16.99 -15.88 40.66
N LEU A 129 17.73 -16.28 39.59
CA LEU A 129 19.22 -16.37 39.61
C LEU A 129 19.81 -16.98 38.31
N PHE A 130 21.07 -16.59 37.99
CA PHE A 130 22.06 -17.24 37.09
C PHE A 130 21.67 -17.56 35.62
N SER A 131 22.60 -17.96 34.73
CA SER A 131 23.82 -17.29 34.22
C SER A 131 24.45 -18.15 33.11
N GLY A 132 25.18 -17.54 32.17
CA GLY A 132 25.96 -18.23 31.13
C GLY A 132 25.46 -17.91 29.71
N GLY A 133 26.32 -17.87 28.68
CA GLY A 133 27.69 -18.38 28.61
C GLY A 133 27.83 -19.30 27.39
N ASN A 134 27.56 -18.83 26.17
CA ASN A 134 28.48 -18.05 25.31
C ASN A 134 29.53 -18.95 24.60
N SER A 135 29.74 -18.71 23.30
CA SER A 135 30.84 -19.23 22.46
C SER A 135 30.75 -20.73 22.06
N ARG A 136 31.32 -21.20 20.93
CA ARG A 136 31.82 -20.58 19.66
C ARG A 136 32.13 -21.69 18.64
N ALA A 137 32.07 -21.37 17.33
CA ALA A 137 32.99 -21.84 16.24
C ALA A 137 33.23 -23.36 15.97
N ALA A 138 33.72 -23.81 14.80
CA ALA A 138 33.66 -23.32 13.41
C ALA A 138 34.20 -24.40 12.44
N ALA A 139 33.85 -24.28 11.15
CA ALA A 139 34.57 -24.79 9.95
C ALA A 139 34.81 -26.31 9.74
N GLY A 140 34.77 -26.78 8.48
CA GLY A 140 35.14 -28.16 8.10
C GLY A 140 34.57 -28.69 6.78
N LEU A 141 35.13 -28.27 5.64
CA LEU A 141 34.92 -28.86 4.29
C LEU A 141 36.18 -29.69 3.89
N PRO A 142 36.24 -30.48 2.79
CA PRO A 142 35.23 -30.85 1.75
C PRO A 142 35.21 -32.36 1.29
N ARG A 143 34.42 -32.64 0.23
CA ARG A 143 34.76 -33.45 -0.99
C ARG A 143 34.40 -34.96 -1.17
N VAL A 144 33.89 -35.26 -2.39
CA VAL A 144 33.90 -36.52 -3.22
C VAL A 144 32.88 -37.67 -2.97
N ALA A 145 31.75 -37.58 -3.70
CA ALA A 145 31.18 -38.53 -4.70
C ALA A 145 30.75 -40.02 -4.42
N ARG A 146 29.46 -40.25 -4.74
CA ARG A 146 28.83 -41.34 -5.56
C ARG A 146 28.41 -42.72 -4.96
N LYS A 147 27.09 -42.96 -5.11
CA LYS A 147 26.33 -44.22 -5.36
C LYS A 147 26.14 -45.27 -4.23
N GLY A 148 24.90 -45.32 -3.71
CA GLY A 148 24.08 -46.56 -3.77
C GLY A 148 23.45 -47.11 -2.47
N ARG A 149 22.09 -47.10 -2.41
CA ARG A 149 21.11 -48.07 -1.82
C ARG A 149 21.58 -48.94 -0.62
N ARG A 150 20.82 -49.14 0.49
CA ARG A 150 19.34 -49.21 0.68
C ARG A 150 18.97 -49.39 2.19
N PHE A 151 17.79 -48.91 2.63
CA PHE A 151 17.06 -49.24 3.92
C PHE A 151 17.78 -48.92 5.26
N ARG A 152 17.12 -48.54 6.39
CA ARG A 152 15.71 -48.48 6.87
C ARG A 152 15.39 -47.08 7.50
N ALA A 153 14.15 -46.55 7.44
CA ALA A 153 13.10 -46.49 8.50
C ALA A 153 13.56 -45.89 9.86
N ARG A 154 12.85 -45.02 10.60
CA ARG A 154 11.41 -44.56 10.73
C ARG A 154 11.40 -43.03 11.07
N LEU A 155 10.32 -42.24 11.22
CA LEU A 155 8.84 -42.38 11.28
C LEU A 155 8.15 -41.02 10.95
N LEU A 156 6.82 -40.95 11.12
CA LEU A 156 5.88 -39.80 11.05
C LEU A 156 5.36 -39.40 9.64
N PRO A 157 4.11 -38.87 9.54
CA PRO A 157 3.15 -39.41 8.56
C PRO A 157 2.78 -38.52 7.36
N TYR A 158 2.11 -39.15 6.39
CA TYR A 158 1.60 -38.55 5.14
C TYR A 158 0.07 -38.33 5.18
N PRO A 159 -0.46 -37.39 4.36
CA PRO A 159 -1.90 -37.26 4.09
C PRO A 159 -2.37 -38.21 2.97
N PRO A 160 -3.69 -38.26 2.71
CA PRO A 160 -4.16 -38.44 1.33
C PRO A 160 -5.32 -37.52 0.94
N GLY A 161 -5.52 -37.37 -0.38
CA GLY A 161 -6.78 -36.94 -0.98
C GLY A 161 -7.25 -37.99 -2.00
N THR A 162 -8.56 -38.03 -2.23
CA THR A 162 -9.30 -38.52 -3.42
C THR A 162 -8.76 -39.73 -4.24
N TRP A 163 -9.62 -40.74 -4.47
CA TRP A 163 -10.36 -40.93 -5.74
C TRP A 163 -11.22 -42.22 -5.76
N ARG A 164 -11.95 -42.46 -6.86
CA ARG A 164 -12.98 -43.50 -7.05
C ARG A 164 -12.43 -44.88 -7.45
N THR A 165 -13.14 -45.95 -7.08
CA THR A 165 -13.57 -47.12 -7.91
C THR A 165 -14.64 -47.88 -7.11
N HIS A 166 -15.83 -48.24 -7.61
CA HIS A 166 -16.25 -49.21 -8.63
C HIS A 166 -16.29 -50.70 -8.18
N ARG A 167 -17.27 -51.43 -8.71
CA ARG A 167 -17.78 -52.73 -8.21
C ARG A 167 -16.86 -53.91 -8.50
N MET A 168 -16.81 -54.89 -7.58
CA MET A 168 -17.23 -56.26 -7.89
C MET A 168 -17.48 -57.10 -6.62
N SER A 169 -18.29 -58.16 -6.75
CA SER A 169 -18.67 -59.08 -5.67
C SER A 169 -17.91 -60.41 -5.77
N ILE A 170 -17.72 -61.12 -4.65
CA ILE A 170 -17.56 -62.59 -4.60
C ILE A 170 -17.80 -63.10 -3.15
N ARG A 171 -18.22 -64.37 -2.99
CA ARG A 171 -18.45 -65.07 -1.70
C ARG A 171 -17.27 -65.99 -1.37
N LEU A 172 -17.06 -66.31 -0.07
CA LEU A 172 -16.79 -67.65 0.53
C LEU A 172 -16.31 -67.44 2.00
N THR A 173 -17.05 -67.81 3.07
CA THR A 173 -17.21 -69.11 3.79
C THR A 173 -16.15 -69.46 4.87
N GLY A 174 -16.61 -69.55 6.14
CA GLY A 174 -16.03 -70.36 7.24
C GLY A 174 -14.88 -69.74 8.07
N PHE A 175 -14.58 -70.20 9.30
CA PHE A 175 -15.36 -70.99 10.29
C PHE A 175 -14.58 -71.06 11.64
N LEU A 176 -15.27 -71.01 12.80
CA LEU A 176 -14.78 -71.39 14.16
C LEU A 176 -13.71 -70.43 14.80
N LEU A 177 -13.46 -70.38 16.13
CA LEU A 177 -14.02 -71.11 17.29
C LEU A 177 -13.99 -70.26 18.60
N SER A 178 -14.94 -70.54 19.52
CA SER A 178 -14.87 -70.46 21.01
C SER A 178 -14.43 -69.19 21.76
N GLY A 179 -15.22 -68.81 22.78
CA GLY A 179 -14.87 -67.80 23.80
C GLY A 179 -15.95 -67.61 24.88
N PHE A 180 -16.43 -68.70 25.50
CA PHE A 180 -17.55 -68.70 26.45
C PHE A 180 -17.14 -68.23 27.85
N LEU A 181 -18.00 -67.44 28.52
CA LEU A 181 -18.19 -67.53 29.97
C LEU A 181 -19.60 -67.03 30.35
N LEU A 182 -20.39 -67.89 31.00
CA LEU A 182 -21.75 -67.60 31.46
C LEU A 182 -21.76 -67.07 32.89
N ALA A 183 -22.66 -66.12 33.16
CA ALA A 183 -23.17 -65.83 34.50
C ALA A 183 -24.57 -65.20 34.40
N SER A 184 -25.60 -66.02 34.22
CA SER A 184 -27.00 -65.61 34.31
C SER A 184 -27.78 -66.58 35.20
N GLY A 185 -28.53 -66.03 36.15
CA GLY A 185 -29.37 -66.81 37.06
C GLY A 185 -30.62 -67.36 36.36
N LEU A 186 -31.21 -68.41 36.93
CA LEU A 186 -32.45 -69.02 36.46
C LEU A 186 -33.66 -68.11 36.75
N SER A 187 -33.98 -67.24 35.80
CA SER A 187 -35.34 -66.71 35.62
C SER A 187 -36.19 -67.72 34.81
N PRO A 188 -37.53 -67.72 34.96
CA PRO A 188 -38.38 -68.69 34.26
C PRO A 188 -38.32 -68.53 32.74
N ALA A 189 -38.44 -69.65 32.03
CA ALA A 189 -38.31 -69.71 30.58
C ALA A 189 -39.24 -68.71 29.88
N GLN A 190 -38.64 -67.81 29.09
CA GLN A 190 -39.37 -66.86 28.27
C GLN A 190 -40.16 -67.61 27.22
N ALA A 191 -41.50 -67.59 27.32
CA ALA A 191 -42.36 -68.17 26.29
C ALA A 191 -42.14 -67.39 24.99
N GLN A 192 -41.59 -68.06 23.97
CA GLN A 192 -41.37 -67.42 22.67
C GLN A 192 -42.71 -67.14 22.00
N ASN A 193 -42.85 -65.93 21.45
CA ASN A 193 -43.95 -65.58 20.58
C ASN A 193 -43.70 -66.25 19.22
N VAL A 194 -44.63 -67.07 18.76
CA VAL A 194 -44.53 -67.80 17.49
C VAL A 194 -45.72 -67.50 16.59
N SER A 195 -45.46 -67.46 15.27
CA SER A 195 -46.51 -67.28 14.28
C SER A 195 -47.30 -68.57 14.10
N CYS A 196 -48.61 -68.48 14.25
CA CYS A 196 -49.56 -69.58 14.08
C CYS A 196 -50.40 -69.45 12.78
N THR A 197 -50.06 -68.48 11.92
CA THR A 197 -50.80 -68.19 10.69
C THR A 197 -50.85 -69.41 9.76
N GLY A 198 -52.07 -69.88 9.47
CA GLY A 198 -52.30 -71.05 8.61
C GLY A 198 -52.18 -72.41 9.30
N ILE A 199 -51.92 -72.46 10.61
CA ILE A 199 -51.98 -73.69 11.41
C ILE A 199 -53.39 -73.84 12.00
N ALA A 200 -53.96 -75.04 11.90
CA ALA A 200 -55.30 -75.33 12.43
C ALA A 200 -55.29 -75.52 13.96
N GLU A 201 -56.39 -75.17 14.62
CA GLU A 201 -56.68 -75.55 16.00
C GLU A 201 -56.78 -77.08 16.16
N TRP A 202 -56.52 -77.58 17.37
CA TRP A 202 -56.65 -78.98 17.73
C TRP A 202 -58.09 -79.46 17.59
N ASN A 203 -58.25 -80.65 17.00
CA ASN A 203 -59.54 -81.29 16.78
C ASN A 203 -59.45 -82.76 17.23
N ALA A 204 -60.34 -83.15 18.16
CA ALA A 204 -60.43 -84.50 18.71
C ALA A 204 -60.54 -85.61 17.65
N SER A 205 -61.19 -85.32 16.52
CA SER A 205 -61.40 -86.27 15.42
C SER A 205 -60.18 -86.44 14.51
N THR A 206 -59.17 -85.58 14.63
CA THR A 206 -57.97 -85.59 13.77
C THR A 206 -56.88 -86.50 14.35
N ILE A 207 -56.25 -87.31 13.49
CA ILE A 207 -55.01 -88.01 13.81
C ILE A 207 -53.84 -87.06 13.49
N TYR A 208 -53.11 -86.64 14.51
CA TYR A 208 -51.89 -85.85 14.36
C TYR A 208 -50.70 -86.80 14.27
N ASN A 209 -49.96 -86.79 13.16
CA ASN A 209 -48.77 -87.61 13.02
C ASN A 209 -47.54 -86.92 13.64
N ALA A 210 -46.49 -87.68 13.94
CA ALA A 210 -45.21 -87.11 14.38
C ALA A 210 -44.76 -85.98 13.43
N GLY A 211 -44.48 -84.80 13.97
CA GLY A 211 -44.16 -83.58 13.22
C GLY A 211 -45.35 -82.69 12.83
N SER A 212 -46.60 -83.15 12.99
CA SER A 212 -47.79 -82.32 12.74
C SER A 212 -47.86 -81.15 13.72
N LYS A 213 -48.08 -79.94 13.20
CA LYS A 213 -48.28 -78.71 13.99
C LYS A 213 -49.76 -78.38 14.13
N LEU A 214 -50.10 -77.79 15.27
CA LEU A 214 -51.45 -77.51 15.70
C LEU A 214 -51.45 -76.35 16.69
N VAL A 215 -52.52 -75.54 16.69
CA VAL A 215 -52.78 -74.58 17.77
C VAL A 215 -53.64 -75.27 18.83
N TYR A 216 -53.44 -74.94 20.10
CA TYR A 216 -54.38 -75.26 21.16
C TYR A 216 -54.31 -74.21 22.26
N GLN A 217 -55.47 -73.64 22.62
CA GLN A 217 -55.58 -72.62 23.69
C GLN A 217 -54.61 -71.43 23.49
N GLY A 218 -54.43 -70.99 22.24
CA GLY A 218 -53.54 -69.87 21.90
C GLY A 218 -52.04 -70.18 22.00
N ARG A 219 -51.65 -71.46 21.99
CA ARG A 219 -50.24 -71.91 21.92
C ARG A 219 -50.03 -72.84 20.74
N LEU A 220 -48.84 -72.77 20.13
CA LEU A 220 -48.44 -73.66 19.05
C LEU A 220 -47.80 -74.93 19.64
N TYR A 221 -48.30 -76.09 19.24
CA TYR A 221 -47.69 -77.38 19.58
C TYR A 221 -47.24 -78.12 18.32
N GLN A 222 -46.30 -79.04 18.49
CA GLN A 222 -45.92 -80.03 17.50
C GLN A 222 -46.03 -81.43 18.11
N ALA A 223 -46.77 -82.33 17.47
CA ALA A 223 -46.86 -83.72 17.90
C ALA A 223 -45.49 -84.43 17.75
N THR A 224 -45.04 -85.15 18.77
CA THR A 224 -43.77 -85.89 18.76
C THR A 224 -43.93 -87.33 18.28
N THR A 225 -45.14 -87.86 18.38
CA THR A 225 -45.57 -89.20 17.96
C THR A 225 -46.92 -89.11 17.24
N SER A 226 -47.35 -90.18 16.57
CA SER A 226 -48.71 -90.24 16.02
C SER A 226 -49.74 -90.45 17.12
N ILE A 227 -50.71 -89.54 17.22
CA ILE A 227 -51.65 -89.42 18.33
C ILE A 227 -53.05 -89.01 17.85
N TRP A 228 -54.09 -89.50 18.53
CA TRP A 228 -55.50 -89.30 18.20
C TRP A 228 -56.30 -88.99 19.47
N ASN A 229 -57.36 -88.18 19.34
CA ASN A 229 -58.33 -87.87 20.40
C ASN A 229 -57.73 -87.47 21.78
N THR A 230 -56.53 -86.88 21.78
CA THR A 230 -55.78 -86.52 22.99
C THR A 230 -55.28 -85.07 22.86
N PRO A 231 -55.73 -84.12 23.70
CA PRO A 231 -55.25 -82.74 23.63
C PRO A 231 -53.87 -82.56 24.29
N PRO A 232 -53.09 -81.51 23.94
CA PRO A 232 -51.79 -81.23 24.53
C PRO A 232 -51.78 -81.12 26.07
N THR A 233 -52.90 -80.77 26.69
CA THR A 233 -53.05 -80.69 28.16
C THR A 233 -53.34 -82.02 28.85
N HIS A 234 -53.63 -83.11 28.14
CA HIS A 234 -54.03 -84.38 28.74
C HIS A 234 -52.92 -85.03 29.59
N CYS A 235 -51.66 -84.91 29.16
CA CYS A 235 -50.49 -85.32 29.93
C CYS A 235 -49.24 -84.56 29.45
N PRO A 236 -48.94 -83.36 30.00
CA PRO A 236 -47.78 -82.57 29.58
C PRO A 236 -46.43 -83.28 29.80
N SER A 237 -46.34 -84.15 30.81
CA SER A 237 -45.16 -84.96 31.11
C SER A 237 -44.99 -86.22 30.24
N CYS A 238 -46.03 -86.65 29.50
CA CYS A 238 -45.95 -87.82 28.62
C CYS A 238 -45.19 -87.55 27.32
N GLY A 239 -44.80 -86.29 27.04
CA GLY A 239 -43.94 -85.92 25.91
C GLY A 239 -44.61 -86.00 24.53
N TYR A 240 -45.91 -86.31 24.44
CA TYR A 240 -46.66 -86.46 23.18
C TYR A 240 -46.68 -85.21 22.29
N TYR A 241 -46.52 -84.03 22.90
CA TYR A 241 -46.50 -82.74 22.24
C TYR A 241 -45.33 -81.90 22.75
N GLN A 242 -44.59 -81.28 21.84
CA GLN A 242 -43.66 -80.21 22.15
C GLN A 242 -44.41 -78.88 22.07
N ASP A 243 -44.44 -78.13 23.17
CA ASP A 243 -44.87 -76.72 23.19
C ASP A 243 -43.81 -75.86 22.48
N LEU A 244 -44.24 -75.09 21.49
CA LEU A 244 -43.39 -74.18 20.71
C LEU A 244 -43.58 -72.71 21.09
N GLY A 245 -44.50 -72.38 22.01
CA GLY A 245 -44.74 -71.02 22.50
C GLY A 245 -46.15 -70.50 22.25
N VAL A 246 -46.38 -69.23 22.62
CA VAL A 246 -47.69 -68.57 22.47
C VAL A 246 -47.89 -68.06 21.04
N CYS A 247 -49.12 -68.16 20.54
CA CYS A 247 -49.52 -67.61 19.26
C CYS A 247 -49.66 -66.09 19.34
N SER A 248 -48.66 -65.35 18.86
CA SER A 248 -48.76 -63.89 18.75
C SER A 248 -49.56 -63.51 17.50
N ALA A 249 -50.80 -63.03 17.68
CA ALA A 249 -51.68 -62.61 16.58
C ALA A 249 -51.22 -61.31 15.87
N GLY A 250 -50.23 -60.59 16.43
CA GLY A 250 -49.56 -59.47 15.78
C GLY A 250 -48.20 -59.88 15.24
N GLY A 251 -47.99 -59.69 13.93
CA GLY A 251 -46.65 -59.61 13.36
C GLY A 251 -45.96 -58.29 13.71
N ASN A 252 -44.77 -58.05 13.16
CA ASN A 252 -44.11 -56.76 13.29
C ASN A 252 -44.99 -55.63 12.74
N GLN A 253 -45.20 -54.56 13.51
CA GLN A 253 -45.96 -53.39 13.05
C GLN A 253 -44.98 -52.32 12.56
N PRO A 254 -45.13 -51.78 11.34
CA PRO A 254 -44.27 -50.71 10.87
C PRO A 254 -44.34 -49.49 11.80
N PRO A 255 -43.22 -48.76 12.00
CA PRO A 255 -43.18 -47.62 12.90
C PRO A 255 -44.05 -46.47 12.40
N THR A 256 -44.49 -45.60 13.29
CA THR A 256 -45.08 -44.30 12.93
C THR A 256 -43.98 -43.27 12.67
N VAL A 257 -44.20 -42.33 11.75
CA VAL A 257 -43.29 -41.19 11.51
C VAL A 257 -44.03 -39.96 10.97
N ALA A 258 -43.71 -38.78 11.51
CA ALA A 258 -44.21 -37.49 11.07
C ALA A 258 -43.07 -36.47 10.98
N LEU A 259 -42.98 -35.72 9.88
CA LEU A 259 -42.08 -34.57 9.78
C LEU A 259 -42.59 -33.44 10.68
N THR A 260 -41.71 -32.95 11.57
CA THR A 260 -41.96 -31.80 12.44
C THR A 260 -41.39 -30.50 11.85
N ALA A 261 -40.33 -30.59 11.05
CA ALA A 261 -39.83 -29.48 10.24
C ALA A 261 -39.15 -29.97 8.95
N PRO A 262 -39.17 -29.17 7.86
CA PRO A 262 -39.93 -27.94 7.68
C PRO A 262 -41.43 -28.20 7.47
N ALA A 263 -42.26 -27.19 7.73
CA ALA A 263 -43.69 -27.27 7.47
C ALA A 263 -43.99 -27.35 5.96
N ASN A 264 -45.08 -28.04 5.58
CA ASN A 264 -45.57 -28.03 4.20
C ASN A 264 -45.97 -26.61 3.78
N GLY A 265 -45.47 -26.16 2.63
CA GLY A 265 -45.60 -24.78 2.14
C GLY A 265 -44.48 -23.83 2.60
N ALA A 266 -43.50 -24.29 3.40
CA ALA A 266 -42.38 -23.45 3.82
C ALA A 266 -41.53 -22.98 2.61
N THR A 267 -40.97 -21.78 2.72
CA THR A 267 -40.11 -21.19 1.70
C THR A 267 -38.76 -20.79 2.27
N PHE A 268 -37.72 -20.92 1.44
CA PHE A 268 -36.33 -20.66 1.81
C PHE A 268 -35.62 -19.90 0.69
N ALA A 269 -34.50 -19.24 1.00
CA ALA A 269 -33.62 -18.66 -0.02
C ALA A 269 -32.61 -19.70 -0.52
N ALA A 270 -32.20 -19.60 -1.79
CA ALA A 270 -31.09 -20.38 -2.30
C ALA A 270 -29.80 -20.14 -1.48
N GLY A 271 -29.07 -21.21 -1.17
CA GLY A 271 -27.91 -21.21 -0.27
C GLY A 271 -28.23 -21.51 1.20
N ALA A 272 -29.51 -21.53 1.60
CA ALA A 272 -29.88 -21.82 2.98
C ALA A 272 -29.44 -23.23 3.45
N ASN A 273 -29.13 -23.37 4.73
CA ASN A 273 -29.01 -24.66 5.40
C ASN A 273 -30.36 -24.99 6.04
N ILE A 274 -31.05 -26.02 5.54
CA ILE A 274 -32.41 -26.39 5.95
C ILE A 274 -32.32 -27.60 6.88
N THR A 275 -32.63 -27.38 8.17
CA THR A 275 -32.79 -28.48 9.12
C THR A 275 -34.12 -29.19 8.89
N VAL A 276 -34.08 -30.51 8.78
CA VAL A 276 -35.23 -31.40 8.73
C VAL A 276 -35.30 -32.18 10.06
N THR A 277 -36.50 -32.38 10.60
CA THR A 277 -36.74 -33.12 11.85
C THR A 277 -38.00 -33.96 11.74
N ALA A 278 -38.03 -35.08 12.45
CA ALA A 278 -39.20 -35.95 12.51
C ALA A 278 -39.35 -36.63 13.87
N ASP A 279 -40.60 -36.76 14.30
CA ASP A 279 -40.98 -37.64 15.40
C ASP A 279 -41.27 -39.03 14.81
N ALA A 280 -40.74 -40.08 15.44
CA ALA A 280 -40.99 -41.46 15.05
C ALA A 280 -41.08 -42.37 16.29
N ALA A 281 -42.06 -43.27 16.30
CA ALA A 281 -42.32 -44.19 17.39
C ALA A 281 -42.86 -45.54 16.89
N ASP A 282 -42.48 -46.61 17.57
CA ASP A 282 -42.89 -47.99 17.29
C ASP A 282 -43.80 -48.48 18.44
N ALA A 283 -44.81 -49.29 18.11
CA ALA A 283 -45.82 -49.79 19.04
C ALA A 283 -45.53 -51.23 19.53
N ASN A 284 -44.70 -52.02 18.83
CA ASN A 284 -44.31 -53.36 19.29
C ASN A 284 -42.80 -53.68 19.18
N GLY A 285 -41.99 -52.71 18.77
CA GLY A 285 -40.52 -52.76 18.77
C GLY A 285 -39.88 -51.42 19.15
N THR A 286 -38.83 -51.05 18.43
CA THR A 286 -38.06 -49.82 18.56
C THR A 286 -37.66 -49.30 17.18
N VAL A 287 -37.73 -47.99 16.96
CA VAL A 287 -37.21 -47.34 15.75
C VAL A 287 -35.69 -47.46 15.76
N ALA A 288 -35.14 -48.16 14.78
CA ALA A 288 -33.70 -48.37 14.61
C ALA A 288 -33.01 -47.20 13.87
N GLN A 289 -33.75 -46.51 12.98
CA GLN A 289 -33.28 -45.31 12.28
C GLN A 289 -34.44 -44.48 11.71
N VAL A 290 -34.16 -43.20 11.46
CA VAL A 290 -34.97 -42.33 10.59
C VAL A 290 -34.09 -41.75 9.49
N GLN A 291 -34.45 -41.98 8.22
CA GLN A 291 -33.76 -41.45 7.06
C GLN A 291 -34.56 -40.33 6.41
N PHE A 292 -33.91 -39.17 6.19
CA PHE A 292 -34.52 -38.01 5.55
C PHE A 292 -34.21 -37.97 4.05
N PHE A 293 -35.16 -37.45 3.27
CA PHE A 293 -35.07 -37.38 1.81
C PHE A 293 -35.58 -36.06 1.23
N ARG A 294 -35.02 -35.69 0.07
CA ARG A 294 -35.46 -34.63 -0.84
C ARG A 294 -35.76 -35.27 -2.19
N GLY A 295 -37.04 -35.57 -2.44
CA GLY A 295 -37.44 -36.50 -3.50
C GLY A 295 -36.78 -37.87 -3.29
N ALA A 296 -36.05 -38.36 -4.29
CA ALA A 296 -35.30 -39.64 -4.18
C ALA A 296 -33.87 -39.50 -3.58
N THR A 297 -33.42 -38.30 -3.23
CA THR A 297 -32.05 -38.07 -2.70
C THR A 297 -32.09 -38.05 -1.17
N SER A 298 -31.31 -38.89 -0.49
CA SER A 298 -31.23 -38.81 0.98
C SER A 298 -30.44 -37.58 1.45
N LEU A 299 -30.89 -36.98 2.55
CA LEU A 299 -30.29 -35.84 3.23
C LEU A 299 -29.45 -36.26 4.45
N GLY A 300 -29.71 -37.45 5.00
CA GLY A 300 -29.06 -37.99 6.20
C GLY A 300 -29.84 -39.16 6.78
N ILE A 301 -29.17 -39.96 7.60
CA ILE A 301 -29.77 -40.97 8.49
C ILE A 301 -29.44 -40.56 9.91
N ASP A 302 -30.44 -40.55 10.78
CA ASP A 302 -30.28 -40.45 12.23
C ASP A 302 -30.70 -41.77 12.89
N THR A 303 -30.03 -42.13 13.98
CA THR A 303 -30.29 -43.35 14.77
C THR A 303 -30.65 -43.03 16.22
N THR A 304 -30.76 -41.74 16.56
CA THR A 304 -31.01 -41.23 17.90
C THR A 304 -32.13 -40.20 17.89
N SER A 305 -33.16 -40.41 18.70
CA SER A 305 -34.21 -39.40 18.92
C SER A 305 -33.67 -38.25 19.80
N PRO A 306 -33.99 -36.96 19.54
CA PRO A 306 -34.86 -36.45 18.48
C PRO A 306 -34.18 -36.42 17.11
N TYR A 307 -34.83 -37.06 16.12
CA TYR A 307 -34.19 -37.33 14.82
C TYR A 307 -34.07 -36.07 13.96
N SER A 308 -32.86 -35.81 13.43
CA SER A 308 -32.58 -34.63 12.62
C SER A 308 -31.56 -34.87 11.50
N ALA A 309 -31.65 -34.07 10.43
CA ALA A 309 -30.58 -33.87 9.47
C ALA A 309 -30.53 -32.42 9.00
N THR A 310 -29.43 -31.99 8.38
CA THR A 310 -29.29 -30.65 7.80
C THR A 310 -28.96 -30.75 6.32
N TRP A 311 -29.88 -30.32 5.46
CA TRP A 311 -29.59 -30.11 4.05
C TRP A 311 -28.85 -28.78 3.88
N THR A 312 -27.53 -28.85 3.71
CA THR A 312 -26.69 -27.67 3.50
C THR A 312 -26.75 -27.12 2.07
N ASN A 313 -26.61 -25.80 1.92
CA ASN A 313 -26.50 -25.10 0.63
C ASN A 313 -27.64 -25.46 -0.35
N ALA A 314 -28.87 -25.14 0.05
CA ALA A 314 -30.08 -25.49 -0.70
C ALA A 314 -30.14 -24.78 -2.06
N THR A 315 -30.09 -25.55 -3.15
CA THR A 315 -30.31 -25.05 -4.52
C THR A 315 -31.75 -24.60 -4.74
N ALA A 316 -31.96 -23.59 -5.59
CA ALA A 316 -33.30 -23.13 -5.95
C ALA A 316 -34.14 -24.22 -6.66
N GLY A 317 -35.43 -24.26 -6.36
CA GLY A 317 -36.39 -25.23 -6.89
C GLY A 317 -37.48 -25.60 -5.87
N SER A 318 -38.49 -26.35 -6.31
CA SER A 318 -39.51 -26.93 -5.42
C SER A 318 -39.16 -28.39 -5.12
N TYR A 319 -39.33 -28.79 -3.86
CA TYR A 319 -38.91 -30.11 -3.36
C TYR A 319 -39.94 -30.70 -2.40
N ALA A 320 -40.22 -31.99 -2.55
CA ALA A 320 -40.90 -32.78 -1.53
C ALA A 320 -39.86 -33.34 -0.54
N ILE A 321 -40.03 -33.03 0.74
CA ILE A 321 -39.25 -33.60 1.85
C ILE A 321 -40.06 -34.73 2.48
N THR A 322 -39.42 -35.87 2.77
CA THR A 322 -40.00 -36.99 3.53
C THR A 322 -39.02 -37.53 4.56
N ALA A 323 -39.55 -38.13 5.62
CA ALA A 323 -38.79 -38.97 6.54
C ALA A 323 -39.27 -40.43 6.40
N VAL A 324 -38.35 -41.39 6.51
CA VAL A 324 -38.64 -42.83 6.53
C VAL A 324 -38.10 -43.39 7.85
N ALA A 325 -38.99 -43.84 8.72
CA ALA A 325 -38.59 -44.60 9.91
C ALA A 325 -38.45 -46.08 9.56
N THR A 326 -37.50 -46.77 10.19
CA THR A 326 -37.32 -48.23 10.09
C THR A 326 -37.17 -48.81 11.49
N ASP A 327 -37.90 -49.89 11.78
CA ASP A 327 -37.85 -50.58 13.08
C ASP A 327 -36.72 -51.61 13.19
N ASN A 328 -36.53 -52.18 14.38
CA ASN A 328 -35.52 -53.21 14.66
C ASN A 328 -35.80 -54.60 14.05
N ALA A 329 -36.91 -54.78 13.34
CA ALA A 329 -37.23 -56.01 12.58
C ALA A 329 -37.23 -55.77 11.05
N GLY A 330 -37.03 -54.53 10.61
CA GLY A 330 -36.83 -54.14 9.22
C GLY A 330 -38.09 -53.71 8.47
N ALA A 331 -39.24 -53.50 9.13
CA ALA A 331 -40.35 -52.81 8.47
C ALA A 331 -40.16 -51.28 8.56
N ALA A 332 -40.81 -50.55 7.65
CA ALA A 332 -40.58 -49.13 7.46
C ALA A 332 -41.83 -48.39 7.00
N THR A 333 -41.92 -47.12 7.39
CA THR A 333 -43.02 -46.21 7.05
C THR A 333 -42.45 -44.88 6.58
N THR A 334 -43.07 -44.31 5.55
CA THR A 334 -42.73 -42.97 5.03
C THR A 334 -43.74 -41.95 5.54
N SER A 335 -43.25 -40.78 5.97
CA SER A 335 -44.09 -39.66 6.39
C SER A 335 -44.94 -39.10 5.24
N ALA A 336 -45.95 -38.31 5.57
CA ALA A 336 -46.49 -37.34 4.62
C ALA A 336 -45.37 -36.43 4.10
N ALA A 337 -45.49 -35.96 2.85
CA ALA A 337 -44.48 -35.11 2.22
C ALA A 337 -44.70 -33.63 2.58
N ALA A 338 -43.65 -32.98 3.08
CA ALA A 338 -43.60 -31.52 3.21
C ALA A 338 -43.06 -30.91 1.91
N ASN A 339 -43.94 -30.29 1.13
CA ASN A 339 -43.56 -29.61 -0.11
C ASN A 339 -43.03 -28.21 0.24
N ILE A 340 -41.81 -27.90 -0.16
CA ILE A 340 -41.16 -26.62 0.10
C ILE A 340 -40.63 -26.00 -1.19
N THR A 341 -40.52 -24.68 -1.23
CA THR A 341 -39.91 -23.95 -2.34
C THR A 341 -38.68 -23.19 -1.87
N VAL A 342 -37.53 -23.55 -2.44
CA VAL A 342 -36.30 -22.77 -2.33
C VAL A 342 -36.33 -21.75 -3.47
N ASN A 343 -36.62 -20.50 -3.14
CA ASN A 343 -36.65 -19.41 -4.08
C ASN A 343 -35.24 -19.16 -4.63
N THR A 344 -35.15 -18.80 -5.92
CA THR A 344 -33.93 -18.17 -6.46
C THR A 344 -33.59 -16.96 -5.60
N ALA A 345 -32.33 -16.86 -5.15
CA ALA A 345 -31.84 -15.60 -4.59
C ALA A 345 -32.09 -14.50 -5.62
N THR A 346 -32.68 -13.38 -5.19
CA THR A 346 -32.82 -12.20 -6.04
C THR A 346 -31.42 -11.76 -6.48
N PRO A 347 -31.12 -11.66 -7.78
CA PRO A 347 -29.83 -11.15 -8.23
C PRO A 347 -29.61 -9.76 -7.63
N ASP A 348 -28.51 -9.61 -6.92
CA ASP A 348 -28.09 -8.30 -6.45
C ASP A 348 -27.65 -7.46 -7.66
N THR A 349 -28.34 -6.35 -7.86
CA THR A 349 -28.19 -5.45 -9.02
C THR A 349 -27.86 -4.02 -8.59
N ILE A 350 -27.59 -3.81 -7.30
CA ILE A 350 -27.25 -2.52 -6.73
C ILE A 350 -25.73 -2.45 -6.62
N ALA A 351 -25.13 -1.37 -7.11
CA ALA A 351 -23.69 -1.17 -7.01
C ALA A 351 -23.31 -0.58 -5.64
N PRO A 352 -22.16 -0.98 -5.04
CA PRO A 352 -21.63 -0.38 -3.83
C PRO A 352 -21.45 1.14 -3.93
N SER A 353 -21.41 1.80 -2.76
CA SER A 353 -21.13 3.23 -2.67
C SER A 353 -19.77 3.58 -3.25
N VAL A 354 -19.69 4.75 -3.90
CA VAL A 354 -18.47 5.22 -4.58
C VAL A 354 -17.36 5.47 -3.54
N PRO A 355 -16.12 4.95 -3.74
CA PRO A 355 -15.01 5.19 -2.83
C PRO A 355 -14.73 6.69 -2.62
N THR A 356 -14.58 7.10 -1.36
CA THR A 356 -14.28 8.49 -0.97
C THR A 356 -12.89 8.59 -0.34
N GLY A 357 -12.36 9.82 -0.17
CA GLY A 357 -11.09 10.03 0.53
C GLY A 357 -9.86 9.43 -0.18
N LEU A 358 -9.91 9.26 -1.49
CA LEU A 358 -8.75 8.80 -2.28
C LEU A 358 -7.58 9.80 -2.13
N ALA A 359 -6.46 9.31 -1.62
CA ALA A 359 -5.26 10.10 -1.38
C ALA A 359 -3.99 9.29 -1.72
N ALA A 360 -2.91 9.99 -2.05
CA ALA A 360 -1.57 9.42 -2.09
C ALA A 360 -0.95 9.50 -0.68
N THR A 361 -0.49 8.38 -0.14
CA THR A 361 0.02 8.26 1.24
C THR A 361 1.54 8.16 1.32
N SER A 362 2.19 7.72 0.24
CA SER A 362 3.64 7.75 0.09
C SER A 362 3.97 7.93 -1.38
N VAL A 363 5.00 8.71 -1.66
CA VAL A 363 5.45 9.09 -3.01
C VAL A 363 6.95 8.87 -3.08
N SER A 364 7.41 8.17 -4.11
CA SER A 364 8.82 7.93 -4.40
C SER A 364 9.12 8.28 -5.88
N PRO A 365 10.37 8.10 -6.37
CA PRO A 365 10.69 8.32 -7.77
C PRO A 365 10.07 7.30 -8.72
N ASN A 366 9.67 6.12 -8.23
CA ASN A 366 9.18 5.01 -9.06
C ASN A 366 7.86 4.37 -8.58
N SER A 367 7.27 4.87 -7.49
CA SER A 367 6.04 4.35 -6.91
C SER A 367 5.21 5.42 -6.20
N ILE A 368 3.90 5.22 -6.21
CA ILE A 368 2.92 6.00 -5.45
C ILE A 368 2.00 5.01 -4.72
N ASN A 369 1.94 5.11 -3.40
CA ASN A 369 1.00 4.37 -2.57
C ASN A 369 -0.29 5.18 -2.41
N LEU A 370 -1.42 4.49 -2.51
CA LEU A 370 -2.77 5.06 -2.48
C LEU A 370 -3.55 4.45 -1.30
N SER A 371 -4.43 5.25 -0.70
CA SER A 371 -5.47 4.79 0.22
C SER A 371 -6.80 5.49 -0.07
N TRP A 372 -7.91 4.88 0.34
CA TRP A 372 -9.24 5.46 0.30
C TRP A 372 -10.10 4.94 1.46
N ASN A 373 -11.25 5.57 1.70
CA ASN A 373 -12.24 5.10 2.66
C ASN A 373 -12.96 3.84 2.11
N ALA A 374 -13.30 2.90 2.99
CA ALA A 374 -14.06 1.72 2.60
C ALA A 374 -15.44 2.10 2.02
N SER A 375 -15.80 1.45 0.91
CA SER A 375 -17.15 1.47 0.38
C SER A 375 -18.08 0.59 1.22
N THR A 376 -19.37 0.86 1.11
CA THR A 376 -20.46 0.13 1.73
C THR A 376 -21.39 -0.42 0.66
N ASP A 377 -22.03 -1.54 0.97
CA ASP A 377 -23.09 -2.13 0.14
C ASP A 377 -24.45 -1.97 0.83
N ASN A 378 -25.57 -2.25 0.14
CA ASN A 378 -26.89 -2.21 0.78
C ASN A 378 -27.11 -3.37 1.76
N ALA A 379 -28.05 -3.18 2.69
CA ALA A 379 -28.52 -4.26 3.55
C ALA A 379 -29.08 -5.40 2.69
N GLY A 380 -28.62 -6.63 2.94
CA GLY A 380 -28.99 -7.81 2.15
C GLY A 380 -28.32 -7.92 0.77
N GLY A 381 -27.43 -7.01 0.40
CA GLY A 381 -26.61 -7.10 -0.81
C GLY A 381 -25.51 -8.16 -0.71
N SER A 382 -24.79 -8.35 -1.81
CA SER A 382 -23.74 -9.37 -1.95
C SER A 382 -22.41 -8.99 -1.27
N GLY A 383 -22.27 -7.75 -0.82
CA GLY A 383 -21.12 -7.22 -0.09
C GLY A 383 -19.95 -6.83 -0.99
N VAL A 384 -19.17 -5.83 -0.56
CA VAL A 384 -18.01 -5.32 -1.31
C VAL A 384 -16.93 -6.41 -1.43
N ALA A 385 -16.66 -6.85 -2.66
CA ALA A 385 -15.60 -7.81 -2.98
C ALA A 385 -14.22 -7.15 -3.11
N GLY A 386 -14.19 -5.85 -3.45
CA GLY A 386 -12.96 -5.07 -3.57
C GLY A 386 -13.12 -3.83 -4.42
N TYR A 387 -12.01 -3.39 -5.00
CA TYR A 387 -11.88 -2.14 -5.72
C TYR A 387 -11.16 -2.35 -7.05
N ASP A 388 -11.34 -1.42 -7.99
CA ASP A 388 -10.58 -1.34 -9.24
C ASP A 388 -9.84 0.01 -9.27
N VAL A 389 -8.51 -0.02 -9.43
CA VAL A 389 -7.61 1.14 -9.35
C VAL A 389 -7.12 1.52 -10.75
N TYR A 390 -7.34 2.77 -11.13
CA TYR A 390 -7.02 3.30 -12.45
C TYR A 390 -5.88 4.32 -12.37
N ARG A 391 -4.94 4.25 -13.31
CA ARG A 391 -3.85 5.21 -13.53
C ARG A 391 -3.91 5.73 -14.96
N ASN A 392 -4.02 7.04 -15.13
CA ASN A 392 -4.18 7.68 -16.46
C ASN A 392 -5.32 7.08 -17.31
N GLY A 393 -6.42 6.71 -16.64
CA GLY A 393 -7.60 6.07 -17.25
C GLY A 393 -7.50 4.55 -17.45
N THR A 394 -6.30 3.96 -17.41
CA THR A 394 -6.09 2.51 -17.54
C THR A 394 -6.23 1.80 -16.19
N LEU A 395 -6.92 0.66 -16.15
CA LEU A 395 -6.97 -0.22 -14.98
C LEU A 395 -5.56 -0.82 -14.73
N ILE A 396 -5.02 -0.67 -13.51
CA ILE A 396 -3.69 -1.20 -13.15
C ILE A 396 -3.71 -2.24 -12.01
N GLY A 397 -4.86 -2.49 -11.40
CA GLY A 397 -5.03 -3.57 -10.42
C GLY A 397 -6.37 -3.51 -9.70
N SER A 398 -6.74 -4.62 -9.07
CA SER A 398 -8.03 -4.77 -8.38
C SER A 398 -7.86 -5.37 -6.97
N PRO A 399 -7.46 -4.59 -5.96
CA PRO A 399 -7.27 -5.07 -4.59
C PRO A 399 -8.61 -5.29 -3.86
N ALA A 400 -8.65 -6.25 -2.95
CA ALA A 400 -9.77 -6.42 -2.01
C ALA A 400 -9.77 -5.36 -0.89
N GLY A 401 -8.58 -4.92 -0.47
CA GLY A 401 -8.39 -3.89 0.57
C GLY A 401 -8.41 -2.45 0.03
N THR A 402 -8.50 -1.48 0.94
CA THR A 402 -8.61 -0.05 0.65
C THR A 402 -7.27 0.68 0.39
N THR A 403 -6.25 -0.06 -0.05
CA THR A 403 -4.92 0.48 -0.37
C THR A 403 -4.34 -0.18 -1.61
N PHE A 404 -3.44 0.52 -2.30
CA PHE A 404 -2.74 0.01 -3.49
C PHE A 404 -1.37 0.65 -3.67
N SER A 405 -0.37 -0.10 -4.15
CA SER A 405 0.94 0.44 -4.52
C SER A 405 1.07 0.45 -6.05
N SER A 406 1.04 1.64 -6.66
CA SER A 406 1.29 1.80 -8.09
C SER A 406 2.79 1.96 -8.33
N THR A 407 3.45 0.87 -8.72
CA THR A 407 4.88 0.84 -9.04
C THR A 407 5.15 0.98 -10.55
N GLY A 408 6.44 1.00 -10.93
CA GLY A 408 6.87 1.10 -12.32
C GLY A 408 6.60 2.48 -12.93
N LEU A 409 6.68 3.53 -12.11
CA LEU A 409 6.51 4.91 -12.52
C LEU A 409 7.85 5.52 -12.95
N ALA A 410 7.79 6.54 -13.81
CA ALA A 410 8.93 7.43 -14.07
C ALA A 410 8.97 8.53 -13.01
N ALA A 411 10.16 9.03 -12.68
CA ALA A 411 10.36 10.12 -11.72
C ALA A 411 9.85 11.48 -12.24
N SER A 412 9.67 12.44 -11.33
CA SER A 412 9.14 13.80 -11.63
C SER A 412 7.82 13.85 -12.43
N THR A 413 7.10 12.73 -12.58
CA THR A 413 6.00 12.55 -13.53
C THR A 413 4.65 12.59 -12.82
N ALA A 414 3.73 13.42 -13.33
CA ALA A 414 2.37 13.53 -12.82
C ALA A 414 1.50 12.35 -13.30
N TYR A 415 0.89 11.63 -12.37
CA TYR A 415 -0.06 10.56 -12.64
C TYR A 415 -1.45 10.93 -12.10
N THR A 416 -2.49 10.61 -12.87
CA THR A 416 -3.88 10.74 -12.44
C THR A 416 -4.39 9.41 -11.91
N PHE A 417 -5.06 9.41 -10.77
CA PHE A 417 -5.60 8.21 -10.15
C PHE A 417 -7.11 8.32 -9.86
N ARG A 418 -7.82 7.21 -10.06
CA ARG A 418 -9.24 7.02 -9.71
C ARG A 418 -9.46 5.61 -9.16
N VAL A 419 -10.48 5.43 -8.35
CA VAL A 419 -10.89 4.12 -7.82
C VAL A 419 -12.41 3.97 -7.91
N ARG A 420 -12.90 2.75 -8.16
CA ARG A 420 -14.31 2.35 -7.96
C ARG A 420 -14.36 1.10 -7.09
N ALA A 421 -15.50 0.83 -6.46
CA ALA A 421 -15.77 -0.42 -5.75
C ALA A 421 -16.49 -1.44 -6.65
N ARG A 422 -16.43 -2.71 -6.25
CA ARG A 422 -17.21 -3.83 -6.81
C ARG A 422 -17.70 -4.75 -5.70
N ASP A 423 -18.85 -5.38 -5.93
CA ASP A 423 -19.44 -6.39 -5.05
C ASP A 423 -19.14 -7.83 -5.50
N ASN A 424 -19.71 -8.82 -4.80
CA ASN A 424 -19.58 -10.24 -5.12
C ASN A 424 -20.57 -10.74 -6.21
N ALA A 425 -21.61 -9.98 -6.55
CA ALA A 425 -22.53 -10.26 -7.65
C ALA A 425 -21.99 -9.81 -9.02
N GLY A 426 -21.06 -8.86 -9.03
CA GLY A 426 -20.40 -8.31 -10.21
C GLY A 426 -20.77 -6.87 -10.55
N ASN A 427 -21.59 -6.17 -9.75
CA ASN A 427 -21.87 -4.75 -10.00
C ASN A 427 -20.66 -3.90 -9.59
N ALA A 428 -20.61 -2.68 -10.12
CA ALA A 428 -19.48 -1.78 -9.96
C ALA A 428 -19.95 -0.33 -9.75
N SER A 429 -19.36 0.35 -8.77
CA SER A 429 -19.67 1.76 -8.52
C SER A 429 -19.20 2.65 -9.69
N ALA A 430 -19.72 3.87 -9.76
CA ALA A 430 -19.05 4.93 -10.51
C ALA A 430 -17.61 5.13 -9.98
N GLN A 431 -16.71 5.65 -10.81
CA GLN A 431 -15.37 6.03 -10.35
C GLN A 431 -15.45 7.27 -9.46
N GLY A 432 -14.74 7.24 -8.33
CA GLY A 432 -14.62 8.36 -7.41
C GLY A 432 -13.80 9.54 -7.97
N THR A 433 -13.68 10.58 -7.14
CA THR A 433 -12.93 11.80 -7.45
C THR A 433 -11.50 11.48 -7.90
N GLN A 434 -11.09 12.12 -8.99
CA GLN A 434 -9.74 11.98 -9.51
C GLN A 434 -8.75 12.80 -8.67
N ILE A 435 -7.64 12.17 -8.29
CA ILE A 435 -6.47 12.90 -7.77
C ILE A 435 -5.36 12.97 -8.82
N ILE A 436 -4.48 13.95 -8.67
CA ILE A 436 -3.18 14.01 -9.34
C ILE A 436 -2.13 13.78 -8.25
N ALA A 437 -1.18 12.87 -8.51
CA ALA A 437 -0.02 12.67 -7.66
C ALA A 437 1.22 12.55 -8.55
N THR A 438 2.24 13.35 -8.25
CA THR A 438 3.51 13.40 -8.99
C THR A 438 4.55 12.60 -8.22
N THR A 439 5.25 11.68 -8.88
CA THR A 439 6.42 11.01 -8.29
C THR A 439 7.48 12.02 -7.88
N SER A 440 8.28 11.72 -6.86
CA SER A 440 9.41 12.59 -6.49
C SER A 440 10.47 12.65 -7.59
N ALA A 441 11.41 13.59 -7.46
CA ALA A 441 12.55 13.70 -8.38
C ALA A 441 13.40 12.42 -8.39
N GLY A 442 14.13 12.20 -9.49
CA GLY A 442 14.92 10.99 -9.77
C GLY A 442 16.20 10.82 -8.95
N GLY A 443 16.28 11.41 -7.76
CA GLY A 443 17.37 11.14 -6.81
C GLY A 443 17.23 9.74 -6.20
N GLY A 444 18.35 9.05 -6.03
CA GLY A 444 18.43 7.71 -5.47
C GLY A 444 18.41 7.70 -3.95
N ASP A 445 19.10 6.72 -3.36
CA ASP A 445 19.30 6.60 -1.90
C ASP A 445 20.36 7.63 -1.41
N ASN A 446 20.15 8.89 -1.80
CA ASN A 446 21.16 9.94 -1.93
C ASN A 446 21.00 11.06 -0.91
N THR A 447 20.34 10.78 0.22
CA THR A 447 19.81 11.77 1.16
C THR A 447 20.91 12.60 1.84
N LEU A 448 21.22 13.76 1.26
CA LEU A 448 21.81 14.88 2.01
C LEU A 448 21.06 15.06 3.33
N PRO A 449 21.76 15.27 4.45
CA PRO A 449 21.13 15.75 5.68
C PRO A 449 20.24 16.95 5.41
N ARG A 450 19.09 17.01 6.12
CA ARG A 450 18.09 18.08 5.97
C ARG A 450 18.71 19.47 6.13
N HIS A 451 19.68 19.58 7.04
CA HIS A 451 20.48 20.78 7.27
C HIS A 451 21.97 20.41 7.11
N ALA A 452 22.46 20.59 5.89
CA ALA A 452 23.78 20.21 5.44
C ALA A 452 24.84 21.31 5.70
N LEU A 453 26.07 20.87 5.96
CA LEU A 453 27.28 21.70 5.83
C LEU A 453 28.11 21.20 4.64
N VAL A 454 28.23 22.03 3.62
CA VAL A 454 29.09 21.81 2.45
C VAL A 454 30.42 22.54 2.66
N GLY A 455 31.54 21.97 2.23
CA GLY A 455 32.83 22.63 2.31
C GLY A 455 33.75 22.29 1.14
N TYR A 456 34.41 23.30 0.59
CA TYR A 456 35.45 23.13 -0.43
C TYR A 456 36.74 22.60 0.20
N TRP A 457 37.39 21.65 -0.46
CA TRP A 457 38.67 21.05 -0.07
C TRP A 457 39.69 21.34 -1.17
N HIS A 458 40.80 22.01 -0.83
CA HIS A 458 41.80 22.39 -1.83
C HIS A 458 42.63 21.16 -2.24
N ASN A 459 42.54 20.78 -3.51
CA ASN A 459 43.47 19.89 -4.20
C ASN A 459 44.74 20.65 -4.65
N PHE A 460 45.20 21.59 -3.82
CA PHE A 460 46.37 22.44 -4.06
C PHE A 460 46.82 23.10 -2.75
N THR A 461 48.11 23.38 -2.64
CA THR A 461 48.69 24.17 -1.54
C THR A 461 48.45 25.67 -1.74
N ASN A 462 48.00 26.39 -0.70
CA ASN A 462 47.87 27.86 -0.70
C ASN A 462 48.10 28.45 0.73
N PRO A 463 47.87 29.74 1.02
CA PRO A 463 48.09 30.31 2.36
C PRO A 463 47.17 29.79 3.50
N SER A 464 46.24 28.86 3.20
CA SER A 464 45.59 28.03 4.23
C SER A 464 46.50 26.93 4.78
N GLY A 465 47.51 26.52 4.01
CA GLY A 465 48.41 25.40 4.28
C GLY A 465 48.53 24.45 3.07
N PRO A 466 49.28 23.35 3.21
CA PRO A 466 49.28 22.26 2.24
C PRO A 466 47.91 21.55 2.22
N THR A 467 47.63 20.83 1.13
CA THR A 467 46.49 19.91 1.05
C THR A 467 46.52 18.89 2.19
N LEU A 468 45.36 18.61 2.79
CA LEU A 468 45.19 17.57 3.81
C LEU A 468 44.58 16.30 3.18
N PRO A 469 44.95 15.08 3.60
CA PRO A 469 44.23 13.87 3.20
C PRO A 469 42.73 13.96 3.53
N ILE A 470 41.88 13.39 2.67
CA ILE A 470 40.41 13.40 2.83
C ILE A 470 39.98 12.70 4.14
N SER A 471 40.76 11.72 4.61
CA SER A 471 40.63 11.09 5.94
C SER A 471 40.75 12.05 7.13
N GLN A 472 41.36 13.23 6.97
CA GLN A 472 41.52 14.25 8.02
C GLN A 472 40.48 15.39 7.98
N VAL A 473 39.54 15.37 7.03
CA VAL A 473 38.44 16.34 6.98
C VAL A 473 37.51 16.17 8.18
N SER A 474 37.04 17.28 8.78
CA SER A 474 36.21 17.20 9.99
C SER A 474 34.94 16.38 9.76
N ASN A 475 34.50 15.69 10.81
CA ASN A 475 33.20 15.02 10.81
C ASN A 475 32.03 16.02 10.66
N ASP A 476 32.25 17.32 10.94
CA ASP A 476 31.26 18.40 10.82
C ASP A 476 30.74 18.67 9.40
N PHE A 477 31.46 18.27 8.33
CA PHE A 477 31.07 18.52 6.92
C PHE A 477 30.31 17.33 6.31
N ASP A 478 29.12 17.53 5.74
CA ASP A 478 28.36 16.45 5.08
C ASP A 478 28.78 16.25 3.62
N VAL A 479 29.18 17.33 2.95
CA VAL A 479 29.61 17.33 1.55
C VAL A 479 31.03 17.89 1.48
N ILE A 480 31.93 17.12 0.90
CA ILE A 480 33.32 17.52 0.60
C ILE A 480 33.39 17.82 -0.90
N VAL A 481 33.58 19.08 -1.23
CA VAL A 481 33.65 19.58 -2.60
C VAL A 481 35.13 19.69 -2.99
N VAL A 482 35.59 18.78 -3.85
CA VAL A 482 37.00 18.68 -4.26
C VAL A 482 37.30 19.77 -5.29
N ALA A 483 38.14 20.72 -4.90
CA ALA A 483 38.47 21.92 -5.67
C ALA A 483 39.87 21.78 -6.30
N PHE A 484 40.03 21.59 -7.61
CA PHE A 484 39.02 21.51 -8.68
C PHE A 484 39.43 20.45 -9.71
N GLY A 485 38.57 20.14 -10.67
CA GLY A 485 38.96 19.54 -11.94
C GLY A 485 39.49 20.59 -12.93
N ASP A 486 40.56 20.27 -13.66
CA ASP A 486 41.21 21.15 -14.63
C ASP A 486 40.63 20.94 -16.05
N ASP A 487 40.54 21.99 -16.87
CA ASP A 487 40.23 21.87 -18.31
C ASP A 487 41.35 21.08 -19.01
N ALA A 488 41.02 19.88 -19.52
CA ALA A 488 41.91 19.07 -20.35
C ALA A 488 41.88 19.51 -21.82
N GLY A 489 41.10 20.53 -22.15
CA GLY A 489 40.95 21.12 -23.47
C GLY A 489 39.82 20.48 -24.27
N ASN A 490 39.22 21.29 -25.15
CA ASN A 490 38.13 20.87 -26.02
C ASN A 490 36.95 20.22 -25.25
N GLY A 491 36.63 20.77 -24.08
CA GLY A 491 35.54 20.35 -23.20
C GLY A 491 35.82 19.12 -22.32
N ALA A 492 36.95 18.44 -22.48
CA ALA A 492 37.32 17.35 -21.58
C ALA A 492 37.79 17.90 -20.21
N VAL A 493 37.55 17.14 -19.14
CA VAL A 493 38.01 17.46 -17.78
C VAL A 493 39.08 16.46 -17.34
N SER A 494 40.06 16.91 -16.57
CA SER A 494 41.03 16.06 -15.88
C SER A 494 41.08 16.35 -14.38
N PHE A 495 41.64 15.43 -13.60
CA PHE A 495 41.86 15.62 -12.17
C PHE A 495 43.09 14.84 -11.70
N THR A 496 44.07 15.55 -11.16
CA THR A 496 45.32 15.00 -10.62
C THR A 496 45.40 15.31 -9.13
N VAL A 497 45.50 14.28 -8.28
CA VAL A 497 45.54 14.44 -6.81
C VAL A 497 46.82 15.18 -6.38
N ASP A 498 46.70 16.24 -5.57
CA ASP A 498 47.84 16.92 -4.94
C ASP A 498 48.58 15.93 -4.00
N PRO A 499 49.92 15.79 -4.09
CA PRO A 499 50.69 14.84 -3.27
C PRO A 499 50.53 14.99 -1.75
N GLY A 500 50.12 16.16 -1.25
CA GLY A 500 49.78 16.40 0.16
C GLY A 500 48.53 15.63 0.63
N ALA A 501 47.64 15.24 -0.28
CA ALA A 501 46.54 14.32 0.01
C ALA A 501 47.00 12.86 0.19
N GLY A 502 48.25 12.53 -0.19
CA GLY A 502 48.79 11.18 -0.25
C GLY A 502 48.91 10.66 -1.67
N THR A 503 48.96 9.33 -1.83
CA THR A 503 48.91 8.71 -3.16
C THR A 503 47.50 8.73 -3.72
N GLU A 504 47.35 8.69 -5.05
CA GLU A 504 46.06 8.58 -5.73
C GLU A 504 45.22 7.38 -5.21
N ALA A 505 45.88 6.23 -4.96
CA ALA A 505 45.26 5.05 -4.37
C ALA A 505 44.76 5.30 -2.93
N GLN A 506 45.51 6.06 -2.11
CA GLN A 506 45.07 6.47 -0.78
C GLN A 506 43.90 7.47 -0.85
N PHE A 507 43.95 8.44 -1.76
CA PHE A 507 42.86 9.39 -1.96
C PHE A 507 41.56 8.68 -2.33
N ARG A 508 41.61 7.72 -3.28
CA ARG A 508 40.44 6.89 -3.65
C ARG A 508 39.92 6.06 -2.46
N ALA A 509 40.80 5.54 -1.61
CA ALA A 509 40.41 4.84 -0.38
C ALA A 509 39.77 5.78 0.65
N ASP A 510 40.30 6.99 0.82
CA ASP A 510 39.76 8.02 1.72
C ASP A 510 38.39 8.52 1.26
N VAL A 511 38.19 8.73 -0.06
CA VAL A 511 36.89 9.06 -0.67
C VAL A 511 35.88 7.95 -0.38
N ALA A 512 36.23 6.68 -0.66
CA ALA A 512 35.37 5.55 -0.35
C ALA A 512 35.04 5.45 1.15
N ALA A 513 36.02 5.71 2.03
CA ALA A 513 35.83 5.72 3.47
C ALA A 513 34.97 6.90 3.96
N ALA A 514 35.05 8.08 3.34
CA ALA A 514 34.18 9.22 3.63
C ALA A 514 32.73 8.92 3.23
N ARG A 515 32.52 8.34 2.04
CA ARG A 515 31.20 7.90 1.56
C ARG A 515 30.61 6.79 2.42
N ALA A 516 31.42 5.86 2.89
CA ALA A 516 31.02 4.85 3.88
C ALA A 516 30.64 5.44 5.26
N ARG A 517 31.02 6.68 5.56
CA ARG A 517 30.57 7.46 6.73
C ARG A 517 29.35 8.35 6.44
N GLY A 518 28.68 8.17 5.29
CA GLY A 518 27.50 8.92 4.89
C GLY A 518 27.77 10.31 4.32
N LYS A 519 29.04 10.70 4.13
CA LYS A 519 29.42 11.98 3.50
C LYS A 519 29.28 11.87 1.98
N LYS A 520 28.99 12.99 1.32
CA LYS A 520 29.13 13.12 -0.14
C LYS A 520 30.52 13.64 -0.48
N VAL A 521 31.12 13.13 -1.55
CA VAL A 521 32.37 13.67 -2.10
C VAL A 521 32.19 13.91 -3.59
N VAL A 522 32.39 15.16 -4.03
CA VAL A 522 32.01 15.62 -5.37
C VAL A 522 33.14 16.44 -5.99
N LEU A 523 33.30 16.38 -7.31
CA LEU A 523 34.33 17.15 -8.01
C LEU A 523 33.76 18.51 -8.44
N SER A 524 34.42 19.61 -8.08
CA SER A 524 34.03 20.95 -8.52
C SER A 524 34.76 21.36 -9.80
N LEU A 525 34.04 22.08 -10.65
CA LEU A 525 34.52 22.64 -11.91
C LEU A 525 34.51 24.16 -11.80
N GLY A 526 35.68 24.75 -11.59
CA GLY A 526 35.83 26.17 -11.30
C GLY A 526 37.25 26.57 -10.95
N GLY A 527 37.41 27.76 -10.39
CA GLY A 527 38.72 28.35 -10.09
C GLY A 527 39.58 28.63 -11.33
N GLN A 528 40.83 29.02 -11.10
CA GLN A 528 41.71 29.63 -12.12
C GLN A 528 41.98 28.76 -13.37
N ASN A 529 41.89 27.44 -13.27
CA ASN A 529 42.12 26.49 -14.38
C ASN A 529 40.85 25.77 -14.86
N GLY A 530 39.73 25.87 -14.14
CA GLY A 530 38.51 25.10 -14.40
C GLY A 530 37.65 25.63 -15.55
N THR A 531 38.22 26.34 -16.52
CA THR A 531 37.51 27.07 -17.58
C THR A 531 37.02 26.16 -18.71
N VAL A 532 36.22 25.15 -18.36
CA VAL A 532 35.75 24.10 -19.27
C VAL A 532 35.01 24.68 -20.48
N THR A 533 35.56 24.46 -21.68
CA THR A 533 35.02 25.01 -22.93
C THR A 533 33.88 24.17 -23.49
N LEU A 534 32.63 24.65 -23.40
CA LEU A 534 31.42 23.96 -23.91
C LEU A 534 30.72 24.74 -25.03
N ASN A 535 31.36 24.90 -26.19
CA ASN A 535 30.84 25.67 -27.32
C ASN A 535 30.08 24.85 -28.37
N ASN A 536 30.28 23.53 -28.42
CA ASN A 536 29.68 22.66 -29.44
C ASN A 536 29.43 21.22 -28.92
N ALA A 537 28.73 20.41 -29.73
CA ALA A 537 28.33 19.05 -29.36
C ALA A 537 29.52 18.08 -29.11
N THR A 538 30.65 18.26 -29.79
CA THR A 538 31.86 17.46 -29.53
C THR A 538 32.43 17.76 -28.14
N GLN A 539 32.44 19.04 -27.76
CA GLN A 539 32.89 19.47 -26.43
C GLN A 539 31.95 18.97 -25.32
N VAL A 540 30.63 18.96 -25.58
CA VAL A 540 29.64 18.34 -24.70
C VAL A 540 29.87 16.82 -24.55
N ALA A 541 30.19 16.10 -25.63
CA ALA A 541 30.49 14.67 -25.55
C ALA A 541 31.76 14.40 -24.72
N ASN A 542 32.86 15.09 -25.05
CA ASN A 542 34.14 14.99 -24.33
C ASN A 542 33.97 15.26 -22.83
N PHE A 543 33.17 16.27 -22.47
CA PHE A 543 32.84 16.59 -21.08
C PHE A 543 32.13 15.43 -20.37
N VAL A 544 31.06 14.91 -20.98
CA VAL A 544 30.24 13.85 -20.37
C VAL A 544 31.05 12.57 -20.22
N ASP A 545 31.85 12.21 -21.23
CA ASP A 545 32.71 11.02 -21.21
C ASP A 545 33.79 11.15 -20.12
N SER A 546 34.56 12.25 -20.09
CA SER A 546 35.62 12.45 -19.10
C SER A 546 35.11 12.63 -17.67
N MET A 547 34.00 13.34 -17.46
CA MET A 547 33.38 13.45 -16.13
C MET A 547 32.76 12.13 -15.66
N GLU A 548 32.22 11.31 -16.56
CA GLU A 548 31.77 9.97 -16.20
C GLU A 548 32.94 9.10 -15.73
N ASP A 549 34.05 9.08 -16.47
CA ASP A 549 35.26 8.35 -16.11
C ASP A 549 35.83 8.83 -14.77
N LEU A 550 35.94 10.15 -14.54
CA LEU A 550 36.42 10.71 -13.28
C LEU A 550 35.51 10.32 -12.09
N ILE A 551 34.19 10.45 -12.23
CA ILE A 551 33.22 10.07 -11.19
C ILE A 551 33.31 8.57 -10.89
N ARG A 552 33.35 7.71 -11.90
CA ARG A 552 33.43 6.25 -11.73
C ARG A 552 34.79 5.80 -11.19
N TYR A 553 35.88 6.41 -11.64
CA TYR A 553 37.24 6.03 -11.25
C TYR A 553 37.56 6.45 -9.82
N TYR A 554 37.39 7.74 -9.49
CA TYR A 554 37.65 8.24 -8.13
C TYR A 554 36.54 7.88 -7.13
N GLY A 555 35.36 7.52 -7.62
CA GLY A 555 34.23 7.14 -6.79
C GLY A 555 33.55 8.34 -6.14
N PHE A 556 33.47 9.48 -6.85
CA PHE A 556 32.68 10.63 -6.43
C PHE A 556 31.17 10.32 -6.49
N ASP A 557 30.36 11.10 -5.78
CA ASP A 557 28.90 11.05 -5.86
C ASP A 557 28.34 11.87 -7.04
N GLY A 558 29.11 12.83 -7.56
CA GLY A 558 28.65 13.73 -8.62
C GLY A 558 29.57 14.95 -8.78
N VAL A 559 28.98 16.06 -9.23
CA VAL A 559 29.69 17.26 -9.67
C VAL A 559 29.15 18.52 -8.96
N ASP A 560 30.04 19.48 -8.77
CA ASP A 560 29.73 20.85 -8.38
C ASP A 560 30.13 21.82 -9.51
N ILE A 561 29.29 22.83 -9.78
CA ILE A 561 29.46 23.77 -10.88
C ILE A 561 29.78 25.16 -10.33
N ASP A 562 31.05 25.56 -10.45
CA ASP A 562 31.63 26.82 -9.99
C ASP A 562 32.25 27.58 -11.18
N LEU A 563 31.54 27.56 -12.32
CA LEU A 563 32.00 28.13 -13.59
C LEU A 563 31.58 29.59 -13.72
N GLU A 564 32.55 30.51 -13.76
CA GLU A 564 32.34 31.96 -13.78
C GLU A 564 32.64 32.61 -15.15
N SER A 565 32.92 33.91 -15.19
CA SER A 565 33.25 34.65 -16.42
C SER A 565 34.44 34.08 -17.20
N GLY A 566 35.42 33.48 -16.51
CA GLY A 566 36.54 32.76 -17.14
C GLY A 566 36.11 31.56 -17.99
N ALA A 567 35.00 30.92 -17.64
CA ALA A 567 34.38 29.84 -18.43
C ALA A 567 33.40 30.37 -19.51
N GLY A 568 33.34 31.69 -19.73
CA GLY A 568 32.50 32.31 -20.74
C GLY A 568 31.00 32.34 -20.42
N VAL A 569 30.61 32.26 -19.14
CA VAL A 569 29.19 32.29 -18.75
C VAL A 569 28.62 33.72 -18.81
N TYR A 570 28.01 34.05 -19.95
CA TYR A 570 27.25 35.29 -20.16
C TYR A 570 26.00 35.03 -21.02
N HIS A 571 25.06 35.98 -21.04
CA HIS A 571 23.81 35.86 -21.80
C HIS A 571 24.04 35.65 -23.30
N GLY A 572 23.48 34.56 -23.83
CA GLY A 572 23.62 34.17 -25.23
C GLY A 572 24.89 33.34 -25.52
N ALA A 573 25.73 33.06 -24.53
CA ALA A 573 26.87 32.17 -24.70
C ALA A 573 26.41 30.71 -24.86
N ALA A 574 27.05 29.98 -25.78
CA ALA A 574 26.71 28.58 -26.06
C ALA A 574 26.82 27.66 -24.82
N VAL A 575 27.74 27.97 -23.90
CA VAL A 575 27.91 27.28 -22.61
C VAL A 575 26.61 27.21 -21.80
N GLN A 576 25.73 28.22 -21.85
CA GLN A 576 24.47 28.21 -21.08
C GLN A 576 23.58 27.00 -21.45
N ALA A 577 23.42 26.71 -22.75
CA ALA A 577 22.61 25.59 -23.23
C ALA A 577 23.38 24.26 -23.26
N ASN A 578 24.68 24.33 -23.59
CA ASN A 578 25.53 23.14 -23.69
C ASN A 578 25.82 22.53 -22.31
N LEU A 579 26.00 23.33 -21.26
CA LEU A 579 26.19 22.83 -19.89
C LEU A 579 24.92 22.13 -19.37
N VAL A 580 23.74 22.71 -19.59
CA VAL A 580 22.45 22.06 -19.27
C VAL A 580 22.31 20.72 -20.00
N THR A 581 22.71 20.67 -21.27
CA THR A 581 22.70 19.44 -22.08
C THR A 581 23.69 18.40 -21.53
N ALA A 582 24.91 18.82 -21.22
CA ALA A 582 25.98 17.96 -20.71
C ALA A 582 25.63 17.35 -19.35
N ILE A 583 25.18 18.16 -18.39
CA ILE A 583 24.84 17.70 -17.04
C ILE A 583 23.64 16.74 -17.07
N LYS A 584 22.64 16.95 -17.93
CA LYS A 584 21.53 15.98 -18.12
C LYS A 584 22.01 14.65 -18.70
N GLN A 585 22.94 14.66 -19.65
CA GLN A 585 23.53 13.43 -20.18
C GLN A 585 24.35 12.70 -19.11
N LEU A 586 25.22 13.42 -18.38
CA LEU A 586 26.04 12.87 -17.30
C LEU A 586 25.18 12.26 -16.17
N SER A 587 24.16 13.00 -15.71
CA SER A 587 23.17 12.52 -14.74
C SER A 587 22.47 11.24 -15.22
N THR A 588 22.07 11.18 -16.50
CA THR A 588 21.45 9.99 -17.10
C THR A 588 22.39 8.78 -17.11
N ARG A 589 23.69 8.97 -17.36
CA ARG A 589 24.68 7.88 -17.39
C ARG A 589 25.11 7.39 -16.02
N ILE A 590 25.34 8.30 -15.07
CA ILE A 590 25.64 7.95 -13.67
C ILE A 590 24.41 7.32 -12.98
N GLY A 591 23.21 7.76 -13.37
CA GLY A 591 21.95 7.27 -12.82
C GLY A 591 21.52 8.03 -11.56
N PRO A 592 20.50 7.55 -10.83
CA PRO A 592 19.81 8.32 -9.80
C PRO A 592 20.69 8.69 -8.59
N SER A 593 21.83 8.04 -8.38
CA SER A 593 22.79 8.42 -7.33
C SER A 593 23.67 9.62 -7.69
N PHE A 594 23.56 10.18 -8.89
CA PHE A 594 24.25 11.41 -9.29
C PHE A 594 23.87 12.57 -8.37
N TYR A 595 24.88 13.30 -7.90
CA TYR A 595 24.72 14.54 -7.16
C TYR A 595 25.03 15.76 -8.06
N LEU A 596 24.26 16.83 -7.91
CA LEU A 596 24.53 18.11 -8.58
C LEU A 596 24.43 19.29 -7.60
N SER A 597 25.53 20.05 -7.47
CA SER A 597 25.50 21.40 -6.89
C SER A 597 25.99 22.50 -7.81
N MET A 598 25.73 23.74 -7.43
CA MET A 598 26.15 24.95 -8.14
C MET A 598 26.57 26.04 -7.14
N ALA A 599 27.67 26.74 -7.43
CA ALA A 599 28.21 27.84 -6.62
C ALA A 599 28.46 29.15 -7.39
N PRO A 600 27.56 29.62 -8.28
CA PRO A 600 27.75 30.90 -8.95
C PRO A 600 27.80 32.07 -7.95
N GLU A 601 28.53 33.13 -8.29
CA GLU A 601 28.48 34.39 -7.55
C GLU A 601 27.10 35.07 -7.68
N HIS A 602 26.70 35.86 -6.68
CA HIS A 602 25.36 36.48 -6.66
C HIS A 602 25.02 37.37 -7.87
N PRO A 603 25.94 38.07 -8.56
CA PRO A 603 25.62 38.77 -9.81
C PRO A 603 25.02 37.88 -10.90
N TYR A 604 25.47 36.62 -11.02
CA TYR A 604 24.96 35.68 -12.03
C TYR A 604 23.56 35.15 -11.71
N VAL A 605 23.08 35.34 -10.49
CA VAL A 605 21.80 34.83 -9.99
C VAL A 605 20.91 35.98 -9.53
N GLN A 606 21.00 36.42 -8.28
CA GLN A 606 20.20 37.52 -7.72
C GLN A 606 20.47 38.84 -8.44
N GLY A 607 21.68 39.06 -8.97
CA GLY A 607 22.01 40.20 -9.83
C GLY A 607 21.12 40.33 -11.07
N GLY A 608 20.48 39.23 -11.51
CA GLY A 608 19.41 39.22 -12.50
C GLY A 608 18.26 40.18 -12.17
N PHE A 609 18.00 40.45 -10.89
CA PHE A 609 17.03 41.44 -10.43
C PHE A 609 17.47 42.87 -10.76
N ALA A 610 18.75 43.20 -10.67
CA ALA A 610 19.25 44.53 -11.04
C ALA A 610 19.31 44.70 -12.57
N ALA A 611 19.91 43.73 -13.28
CA ALA A 611 20.04 43.73 -14.74
C ALA A 611 20.05 42.29 -15.29
N TYR A 612 19.60 42.11 -16.53
CA TYR A 612 19.59 40.81 -17.21
C TYR A 612 20.40 40.87 -18.52
N SER A 613 21.69 41.15 -18.39
CA SER A 613 22.63 41.34 -19.51
C SER A 613 24.09 41.12 -19.08
N GLY A 614 24.96 40.73 -20.03
CA GLY A 614 26.34 40.34 -19.71
C GLY A 614 26.35 39.12 -18.79
N ILE A 615 27.02 39.23 -17.63
CA ILE A 615 26.99 38.21 -16.56
C ILE A 615 25.73 38.29 -15.69
N TRP A 616 25.04 39.43 -15.64
CA TRP A 616 23.99 39.68 -14.63
C TRP A 616 22.77 38.80 -14.87
N GLY A 617 22.50 37.86 -13.96
CA GLY A 617 21.46 36.83 -14.13
C GLY A 617 21.81 35.70 -15.12
N ALA A 618 23.07 35.57 -15.58
CA ALA A 618 23.45 34.61 -16.62
C ALA A 618 23.41 33.12 -16.19
N TYR A 619 23.31 32.82 -14.89
CA TYR A 619 23.05 31.46 -14.40
C TYR A 619 21.56 31.10 -14.37
N LEU A 620 20.65 32.06 -14.41
CA LEU A 620 19.21 31.77 -14.29
C LEU A 620 18.69 30.78 -15.35
N PRO A 621 19.13 30.80 -16.63
CA PRO A 621 18.80 29.76 -17.61
C PRO A 621 19.41 28.39 -17.30
N ILE A 622 20.60 28.35 -16.69
CA ILE A 622 21.30 27.10 -16.33
C ILE A 622 20.56 26.43 -15.16
N ILE A 623 20.22 27.21 -14.13
CA ILE A 623 19.45 26.79 -12.96
C ILE A 623 18.05 26.34 -13.38
N ASP A 624 17.34 27.10 -14.23
CA ASP A 624 16.02 26.73 -14.71
C ASP A 624 16.06 25.45 -15.58
N GLY A 625 17.08 25.32 -16.42
CA GLY A 625 17.33 24.12 -17.22
C GLY A 625 17.60 22.87 -16.38
N LEU A 626 18.27 23.01 -15.23
CA LEU A 626 18.70 21.89 -14.36
C LEU A 626 17.93 21.76 -13.04
N ARG A 627 16.80 22.48 -12.87
CA ARG A 627 16.04 22.53 -11.59
C ARG A 627 15.51 21.18 -11.08
N GLN A 628 15.48 20.14 -11.93
CA GLN A 628 15.04 18.78 -11.57
C GLN A 628 16.21 17.89 -11.15
N GLU A 629 17.40 18.14 -11.71
CA GLU A 629 18.66 17.45 -11.45
C GLU A 629 19.43 18.05 -10.26
N LEU A 630 19.20 19.34 -9.95
CA LEU A 630 19.87 20.09 -8.90
C LEU A 630 19.49 19.62 -7.49
N ASP A 631 20.45 19.06 -6.75
CA ASP A 631 20.33 18.81 -5.31
C ASP A 631 20.46 20.11 -4.51
N LEU A 632 21.41 20.98 -4.87
CA LEU A 632 21.75 22.17 -4.07
C LEU A 632 22.43 23.31 -4.84
N ILE A 633 21.84 24.50 -4.82
CA ILE A 633 22.55 25.75 -5.13
C ILE A 633 22.97 26.47 -3.85
N HIS A 634 24.24 26.84 -3.78
CA HIS A 634 24.83 27.67 -2.73
C HIS A 634 25.60 28.83 -3.36
N VAL A 635 24.87 29.90 -3.66
CA VAL A 635 25.41 31.12 -4.26
C VAL A 635 26.47 31.74 -3.37
N GLN A 636 27.57 32.21 -3.96
CA GLN A 636 28.62 32.92 -3.22
C GLN A 636 28.13 34.32 -2.82
N TYR A 637 27.97 34.55 -1.51
CA TYR A 637 27.51 35.82 -0.93
C TYR A 637 28.69 36.66 -0.42
N TYR A 638 29.78 36.67 -1.19
CA TYR A 638 31.05 37.33 -0.87
C TYR A 638 31.78 37.84 -2.13
N ASN A 639 32.84 38.63 -1.95
CA ASN A 639 33.65 39.30 -2.99
C ASN A 639 32.90 40.28 -3.92
N ASN A 640 31.58 40.44 -3.79
CA ASN A 640 30.71 41.09 -4.78
C ASN A 640 29.87 42.25 -4.21
N GLY A 641 30.04 42.57 -2.93
CA GLY A 641 29.39 43.70 -2.28
C GLY A 641 27.88 43.52 -2.07
N ALA A 642 27.18 44.65 -1.98
CA ALA A 642 25.77 44.70 -1.58
C ALA A 642 24.83 44.10 -2.63
N LEU A 643 23.82 43.36 -2.16
CA LEU A 643 22.88 42.62 -3.02
C LEU A 643 21.54 43.37 -3.14
N TYR A 644 21.09 43.62 -4.37
CA TYR A 644 19.78 44.22 -4.63
C TYR A 644 18.69 43.15 -4.69
N SER A 645 17.55 43.40 -4.04
CA SER A 645 16.43 42.44 -3.94
C SER A 645 15.08 43.17 -3.95
N PRO A 646 13.97 42.51 -4.28
CA PRO A 646 12.63 43.12 -4.22
C PRO A 646 12.15 43.47 -2.80
N TYR A 647 12.88 43.06 -1.76
CA TYR A 647 12.49 43.24 -0.35
C TYR A 647 13.04 44.52 0.29
N SER A 648 13.88 45.29 -0.41
CA SER A 648 14.53 46.50 0.09
C SER A 648 14.70 47.56 -1.01
N THR A 649 14.54 48.83 -0.66
CA THR A 649 14.85 49.97 -1.55
C THR A 649 16.34 50.29 -1.64
N SER A 650 17.17 49.67 -0.79
CA SER A 650 18.63 49.83 -0.73
C SER A 650 19.33 48.48 -0.85
N GLY A 651 20.57 48.47 -1.38
CA GLY A 651 21.39 47.26 -1.45
C GLY A 651 21.61 46.65 -0.05
N LEU A 652 21.37 45.35 0.08
CA LEU A 652 21.52 44.61 1.32
C LEU A 652 23.02 44.44 1.63
N PRO A 653 23.53 44.88 2.80
CA PRO A 653 24.96 44.85 3.10
C PRO A 653 25.54 43.44 3.06
N GLU A 654 26.71 43.29 2.45
CA GLU A 654 27.37 41.99 2.30
C GLU A 654 27.67 41.34 3.67
N GLY A 655 27.51 40.02 3.78
CA GLY A 655 27.68 39.29 5.05
C GLY A 655 26.63 39.57 6.13
N SER A 656 25.56 40.33 5.86
CA SER A 656 24.50 40.63 6.83
C SER A 656 23.39 39.56 6.88
N VAL A 657 22.64 39.50 7.98
CA VAL A 657 21.44 38.63 8.10
C VAL A 657 20.46 38.91 6.97
N ASP A 658 20.23 40.19 6.67
CA ASP A 658 19.24 40.63 5.68
C ASP A 658 19.65 40.25 4.25
N MET A 659 20.93 40.33 3.89
CA MET A 659 21.44 39.82 2.62
C MET A 659 21.23 38.31 2.50
N LEU A 660 21.61 37.53 3.51
CA LEU A 660 21.53 36.06 3.50
C LEU A 660 20.07 35.56 3.44
N VAL A 661 19.17 36.21 4.18
CA VAL A 661 17.73 35.94 4.12
C VAL A 661 17.15 36.38 2.77
N GLY A 662 17.33 37.64 2.36
CA GLY A 662 16.75 38.18 1.14
C GLY A 662 17.21 37.46 -0.13
N ALA A 663 18.49 37.10 -0.22
CA ALA A 663 19.03 36.37 -1.36
C ALA A 663 18.53 34.91 -1.43
N SER A 664 18.28 34.29 -0.27
CA SER A 664 17.63 32.97 -0.17
C SER A 664 16.15 33.06 -0.58
N LEU A 665 15.44 34.11 -0.14
CA LEU A 665 14.04 34.33 -0.53
C LEU A 665 13.88 34.49 -2.05
N MET A 666 14.77 35.22 -2.72
CA MET A 666 14.76 35.32 -4.19
C MET A 666 14.87 33.94 -4.87
N LEU A 667 15.66 33.02 -4.32
CA LEU A 667 15.77 31.67 -4.86
C LEU A 667 14.55 30.78 -4.56
N ILE A 668 13.87 30.99 -3.43
CA ILE A 668 12.75 30.14 -2.97
C ILE A 668 11.40 30.62 -3.47
N GLU A 669 11.12 31.93 -3.36
CA GLU A 669 9.88 32.57 -3.83
C GLU A 669 9.92 32.81 -5.35
N GLY A 670 11.11 32.95 -5.92
CA GLY A 670 11.31 33.44 -7.29
C GLY A 670 11.28 34.96 -7.38
N PHE A 671 11.69 35.51 -8.52
CA PHE A 671 11.70 36.96 -8.75
C PHE A 671 11.58 37.30 -10.24
N ARG A 672 11.31 38.59 -10.53
CA ARG A 672 11.37 39.14 -11.89
C ARG A 672 12.67 39.87 -12.11
N THR A 673 13.32 39.62 -13.23
CA THR A 673 14.57 40.30 -13.62
C THR A 673 14.32 41.76 -14.01
N ASN A 674 15.38 42.56 -14.24
CA ASN A 674 15.28 43.97 -14.65
C ASN A 674 14.32 44.81 -13.78
N ASN A 675 14.62 44.90 -12.49
CA ASN A 675 13.87 45.60 -11.43
C ASN A 675 12.35 45.33 -11.48
N GLY A 676 11.97 44.06 -11.55
CA GLY A 676 10.57 43.64 -11.57
C GLY A 676 9.89 43.65 -12.94
N THR A 677 10.54 44.13 -14.01
CA THR A 677 9.92 44.30 -15.34
C THR A 677 10.17 43.15 -16.31
N GLY A 678 11.22 42.34 -16.07
CA GLY A 678 11.71 41.30 -16.97
C GLY A 678 11.05 39.93 -16.79
N VAL A 679 11.79 38.90 -17.19
CA VAL A 679 11.39 37.49 -17.12
C VAL A 679 11.24 37.03 -15.66
N VAL A 680 10.36 36.06 -15.42
CA VAL A 680 10.18 35.44 -14.11
C VAL A 680 11.16 34.28 -13.96
N PHE A 681 12.05 34.35 -12.98
CA PHE A 681 12.72 33.17 -12.44
C PHE A 681 11.77 32.48 -11.45
N ASN A 682 11.33 31.27 -11.78
CA ASN A 682 10.45 30.48 -10.90
C ASN A 682 11.27 29.91 -9.73
N GLY A 683 10.76 30.05 -8.51
CA GLY A 683 11.43 29.58 -7.30
C GLY A 683 11.84 28.10 -7.30
N LEU A 684 12.84 27.78 -6.49
CA LEU A 684 13.32 26.44 -6.17
C LEU A 684 12.68 25.94 -4.88
N ARG A 685 12.80 24.64 -4.60
CA ARG A 685 12.40 24.11 -3.28
C ARG A 685 13.42 24.58 -2.22
N PRO A 686 13.04 24.84 -0.96
CA PRO A 686 14.00 25.21 0.09
C PRO A 686 15.09 24.16 0.32
N ASP A 687 14.78 22.87 0.08
CA ASP A 687 15.74 21.77 0.15
C ASP A 687 16.81 21.79 -0.95
N GLN A 688 16.72 22.71 -1.91
CA GLN A 688 17.71 23.00 -2.95
C GLN A 688 18.54 24.28 -2.68
N VAL A 689 18.34 25.00 -1.57
CA VAL A 689 18.96 26.33 -1.36
C VAL A 689 19.77 26.37 -0.05
N ALA A 690 21.02 26.83 -0.14
CA ALA A 690 21.92 27.06 0.99
C ALA A 690 22.71 28.38 0.86
N LEU A 691 23.33 28.81 1.95
CA LEU A 691 24.15 30.03 2.02
C LEU A 691 25.61 29.72 1.65
N GLY A 692 26.18 30.33 0.61
CA GLY A 692 27.62 30.24 0.31
C GLY A 692 28.42 31.36 0.98
N LEU A 693 29.37 31.01 1.87
CA LEU A 693 30.05 31.96 2.76
C LEU A 693 31.56 31.70 2.92
N PRO A 694 32.39 32.73 3.20
CA PRO A 694 33.79 32.54 3.56
C PRO A 694 33.91 31.95 4.97
N SER A 695 34.80 30.97 5.16
CA SER A 695 35.00 30.31 6.46
C SER A 695 35.68 31.19 7.51
N GLY A 696 36.50 32.15 7.08
CA GLY A 696 37.27 33.01 7.97
C GLY A 696 37.74 34.30 7.30
N PRO A 697 38.40 35.20 8.06
CA PRO A 697 38.84 36.51 7.57
C PRO A 697 39.77 36.44 6.35
N SER A 698 40.54 35.36 6.20
CA SER A 698 41.47 35.17 5.07
C SER A 698 40.87 34.42 3.88
N SER A 699 39.64 33.91 3.97
CA SER A 699 39.06 33.04 2.92
C SER A 699 38.55 33.81 1.69
N ALA A 700 38.21 35.09 1.86
CA ALA A 700 37.67 35.98 0.83
C ALA A 700 38.09 37.43 1.11
N ASN A 701 37.91 38.33 0.15
CA ASN A 701 38.23 39.75 0.33
C ASN A 701 37.14 40.50 1.13
N SER A 702 35.90 39.99 1.11
CA SER A 702 34.74 40.58 1.79
C SER A 702 33.66 39.51 2.07
N GLY A 703 32.49 39.92 2.57
CA GLY A 703 31.32 39.05 2.77
C GLY A 703 31.40 38.02 3.91
N GLN A 704 32.40 38.13 4.80
CA GLN A 704 32.47 37.29 6.01
C GLN A 704 31.26 37.53 6.92
N ALA A 705 30.61 36.45 7.36
CA ALA A 705 29.51 36.49 8.32
C ALA A 705 29.93 35.84 9.65
N SER A 706 29.58 36.45 10.79
CA SER A 706 29.84 35.84 12.10
C SER A 706 28.96 34.59 12.29
N SER A 707 29.38 33.63 13.12
CA SER A 707 28.56 32.45 13.45
C SER A 707 27.18 32.83 14.01
N THR A 708 27.10 33.91 14.79
CA THR A 708 25.82 34.51 15.24
C THR A 708 24.98 35.05 14.08
N THR A 709 25.60 35.69 13.09
CA THR A 709 24.92 36.17 11.88
C THR A 709 24.33 35.01 11.07
N ILE A 710 25.12 33.95 10.88
CA ILE A 710 24.70 32.73 10.17
C ILE A 710 23.55 32.06 10.92
N ALA A 711 23.65 31.93 12.25
CA ALA A 711 22.60 31.37 13.08
C ALA A 711 21.31 32.21 13.04
N ASN A 712 21.40 33.54 13.01
CA ASN A 712 20.25 34.40 12.88
C ASN A 712 19.57 34.26 11.51
N ALA A 713 20.34 34.19 10.41
CA ALA A 713 19.80 33.94 9.07
C ALA A 713 19.12 32.56 8.97
N LEU A 714 19.74 31.50 9.48
CA LEU A 714 19.17 30.14 9.50
C LEU A 714 17.89 30.05 10.34
N ASN A 715 17.85 30.66 11.53
CA ASN A 715 16.64 30.72 12.36
C ASN A 715 15.56 31.62 11.73
N CYS A 716 15.93 32.66 10.98
CA CYS A 716 14.95 33.49 10.29
C CYS A 716 14.26 32.71 9.17
N LEU A 717 15.05 32.02 8.32
CA LEU A 717 14.53 31.19 7.23
C LEU A 717 13.73 29.99 7.75
N THR A 718 14.23 29.25 8.73
CA THR A 718 13.59 27.99 9.20
C THR A 718 12.49 28.17 10.26
N ARG A 719 12.46 29.30 10.98
CA ARG A 719 11.57 29.52 12.15
C ARG A 719 10.91 30.89 12.24
N LEU A 720 11.20 31.83 11.34
CA LEU A 720 10.81 33.25 11.45
C LEU A 720 11.32 33.94 12.74
N GLN A 721 12.44 33.47 13.29
CA GLN A 721 13.07 33.97 14.52
C GLN A 721 14.42 34.66 14.21
N SER A 722 14.80 35.68 14.99
CA SER A 722 16.08 36.41 14.81
C SER A 722 16.32 37.03 13.43
N CYS A 723 15.25 37.35 12.69
CA CYS A 723 15.32 38.10 11.43
C CYS A 723 15.83 39.53 11.65
N GLY A 724 16.41 40.12 10.59
CA GLY A 724 16.69 41.56 10.51
C GLY A 724 15.47 42.34 10.01
N ALA A 725 15.70 43.33 9.15
CA ALA A 725 14.62 44.05 8.47
C ALA A 725 13.87 43.17 7.44
N ILE A 726 14.56 42.20 6.84
CA ILE A 726 13.99 41.26 5.86
C ILE A 726 13.46 40.03 6.58
N ARG A 727 12.18 39.72 6.36
CA ARG A 727 11.49 38.60 7.00
C ARG A 727 10.70 37.78 5.97
N PRO A 728 10.88 36.44 5.92
CA PRO A 728 10.04 35.56 5.11
C PRO A 728 8.56 35.66 5.49
N GLN A 729 7.66 35.47 4.53
CA GLN A 729 6.21 35.41 4.83
C GLN A 729 5.81 34.11 5.56
N GLN A 730 6.58 33.04 5.38
CA GLN A 730 6.40 31.73 6.00
C GLN A 730 7.75 31.11 6.37
N ALA A 731 7.75 30.15 7.30
CA ALA A 731 8.95 29.39 7.63
C ALA A 731 9.27 28.36 6.53
N TYR A 732 10.56 28.16 6.27
CA TYR A 732 11.11 27.15 5.35
C TYR A 732 11.91 26.10 6.14
N PRO A 733 11.26 25.19 6.87
CA PRO A 733 11.93 24.22 7.75
C PRO A 733 12.72 23.14 6.98
N THR A 734 12.71 23.15 5.65
CA THR A 734 13.55 22.29 4.80
C THR A 734 14.71 23.04 4.13
N PHE A 735 14.98 24.30 4.51
CA PHE A 735 16.12 25.07 3.99
C PHE A 735 17.44 24.31 4.18
N ARG A 736 18.20 24.10 3.10
CA ARG A 736 19.26 23.08 3.08
C ARG A 736 20.44 23.38 3.99
N GLY A 737 20.80 24.63 4.25
CA GLY A 737 21.86 24.96 5.21
C GLY A 737 22.94 25.87 4.65
N VAL A 738 24.22 25.45 4.75
CA VAL A 738 25.38 26.33 4.53
C VAL A 738 26.47 25.62 3.72
N MET A 739 27.10 26.36 2.81
CA MET A 739 28.35 26.02 2.14
C MET A 739 29.45 26.96 2.60
N THR A 740 30.69 26.48 2.64
CA THR A 740 31.83 27.38 2.84
C THR A 740 33.06 27.11 1.98
N TRP A 741 33.66 28.21 1.53
CA TRP A 741 35.06 28.28 1.13
C TRP A 741 35.90 28.67 2.36
N SER A 742 36.66 27.77 3.00
CA SER A 742 36.85 26.35 2.67
C SER A 742 37.20 25.52 3.91
N ILE A 743 37.18 24.19 3.78
CA ILE A 743 37.61 23.23 4.81
C ILE A 743 39.06 23.49 5.24
N ASN A 744 39.95 23.83 4.30
CA ASN A 744 41.36 24.07 4.60
C ASN A 744 41.54 25.36 5.41
N TRP A 745 40.83 26.43 5.06
CA TRP A 745 40.83 27.69 5.82
C TRP A 745 40.20 27.51 7.20
N ASP A 746 39.02 26.88 7.30
CA ASP A 746 38.37 26.57 8.58
C ASP A 746 39.28 25.74 9.51
N ARG A 747 39.94 24.71 8.97
CA ARG A 747 40.92 23.89 9.71
C ARG A 747 42.12 24.73 10.20
N ARG A 748 42.66 25.63 9.38
CA ARG A 748 43.78 26.52 9.76
C ARG A 748 43.35 27.48 10.87
N ASP A 749 42.16 28.08 10.73
CA ASP A 749 41.65 29.12 11.61
C ASP A 749 41.04 28.55 12.92
N GLY A 750 41.13 27.23 13.14
CA GLY A 750 40.80 26.57 14.42
C GLY A 750 39.41 25.92 14.49
N PHE A 751 38.79 25.67 13.33
CA PHE A 751 37.40 25.20 13.16
C PHE A 751 36.36 26.22 13.66
N ILE A 752 36.62 27.51 13.41
CA ILE A 752 35.78 28.64 13.86
C ILE A 752 34.47 28.78 13.08
N PHE A 753 34.35 28.14 11.91
CA PHE A 753 33.12 28.12 11.12
C PHE A 753 32.38 26.80 11.30
N SER A 754 33.06 25.68 11.01
CA SER A 754 32.40 24.37 10.92
C SER A 754 31.73 23.95 12.22
N ARG A 755 32.40 24.10 13.36
CA ARG A 755 31.84 23.70 14.67
C ARG A 755 30.59 24.51 15.08
N PRO A 756 30.59 25.86 15.15
CA PRO A 756 29.40 26.60 15.54
C PRO A 756 28.29 26.58 14.48
N VAL A 757 28.62 26.50 13.18
CA VAL A 757 27.61 26.34 12.13
C VAL A 757 26.99 24.94 12.20
N ARG A 758 27.77 23.87 12.38
CA ARG A 758 27.26 22.50 12.63
C ARG A 758 26.40 22.44 13.89
N ALA A 759 26.85 23.02 15.00
CA ALA A 759 26.07 23.10 16.23
C ALA A 759 24.71 23.79 15.99
N THR A 760 24.68 24.85 15.18
CA THR A 760 23.45 25.55 14.77
C THR A 760 22.55 24.67 13.90
N LEU A 761 23.09 24.10 12.81
CA LEU A 761 22.37 23.24 11.85
C LEU A 761 21.70 22.05 12.56
N ASN A 762 22.41 21.45 13.54
CA ASN A 762 21.90 20.35 14.35
C ASN A 762 20.72 20.73 15.27
N THR A 763 20.42 22.01 15.46
CA THR A 763 19.21 22.43 16.20
C THR A 763 17.98 22.57 15.32
N LEU A 764 18.12 22.69 14.01
CA LEU A 764 17.05 23.19 13.11
C LEU A 764 15.87 22.19 12.95
N PRO A 765 14.65 22.68 12.61
CA PRO A 765 13.39 21.93 12.71
C PRO A 765 13.06 21.08 11.48
#